data_AF-I4C8X4-F1
#
_entry.id   AF-I4C8X4-F1
#
_cell.length_a   1.000
_cell.length_b   1.000
_cell.length_c   1.000
_cell.angle_alpha   90.00
_cell.angle_beta   90.00
_cell.angle_gamma   90.00
#
_symmetry.space_group_name_H-M   'P 1'
#
loop_
_entity.id
_entity.type
_entity.pdbx_description
1 polymer ?
#
loop_
_entity_poly.entity_id
_entity_poly.type
_entity_poly.pdbx_seq_one_letter_code
_entity_poly.pdbx_strand_id
1 'polypeptide(L)'
;MHSILFSFKRMVPILLIVLLSVRSVCLAGSSSEITIIDSSGQTIRLKETPKRVVSLVPGATETFFALGAGDRIVGLTYHDTFPREANSKTIVGGFFDPVPELIEKLRPDIILLSQFQSKIRERFVGSGITLIEVDAHTIEDGFKTIELVGKVSGKTEEATAKIGKIRKQLDLVSRKVSRIPENKRKRVMRLMGSDGIMTPGDGSFQNEFIQLAGGIPPSFGKSGAVVRVTEEEWKKFNPQFIYYCGIEGRLFQKLFDKPGWKDVEAVKNSNYAHFPCDLTCRASVHMGDFVAWLAGVIYADELTNEDFDLSPDAVSQSRGITVDLPYVKAAQVIDASIHDFPTQTLLIDFTEPMSCVNSCAGSATRITTVGNHYFSAPLWTIGHSTSIDSLKNKVCTLSTRRPESTSLLYTGAKMDNLSIQRTDYKDMVVYALVTAGVETNAICSSVDEGKFYEPGTINIIILTNMRLTARAQARAIISATEAKSAALQDLDIRSSYSPRYQATGTGTDEVLVVEGRGKTVENTGGHSKLGELIAKGVYQGVKESISLQNGLSARRSVFQRLNERKIDLYGLVSECGRFSREDVSGIYAGLEKLLLNPSHAGFLESSFALGTACDSGLVCDIKAFQDICRHKCEEVAGCPVDTLIEFVPRDMASKPIRMAIDAFLNGLNKRKSASSKTSSVGGQGK
;
A
#
# COMPACT_ATOMS: atom_id res chain seq x y z
N MET A 1 66.80 -47.08 -26.29
CA MET A 1 67.92 -47.83 -25.70
C MET A 1 67.87 -47.64 -24.18
N HIS A 2 67.76 -48.75 -23.45
CA HIS A 2 68.05 -48.95 -22.01
C HIS A 2 67.28 -48.15 -20.94
N SER A 3 66.11 -48.70 -20.58
CA SER A 3 65.80 -49.37 -19.30
C SER A 3 66.30 -48.78 -17.95
N ILE A 4 65.36 -48.47 -17.03
CA ILE A 4 65.16 -49.09 -15.69
C ILE A 4 64.66 -48.13 -14.57
N LEU A 5 63.66 -48.70 -13.87
CA LEU A 5 62.88 -48.38 -12.68
C LEU A 5 63.54 -47.71 -11.46
N PHE A 6 62.68 -47.08 -10.63
CA PHE A 6 62.36 -47.34 -9.19
C PHE A 6 61.97 -46.00 -8.51
N SER A 7 61.15 -45.85 -7.47
CA SER A 7 60.03 -46.56 -6.83
C SER A 7 59.62 -45.71 -5.59
N PHE A 8 58.31 -45.55 -5.38
CA PHE A 8 57.57 -45.43 -4.10
C PHE A 8 57.81 -44.29 -3.05
N LYS A 9 56.65 -43.75 -2.63
CA LYS A 9 56.15 -43.41 -1.26
C LYS A 9 56.26 -41.97 -0.69
N ARG A 10 55.09 -41.30 -0.72
CA ARG A 10 54.35 -40.53 0.33
C ARG A 10 55.09 -40.14 1.64
N MET A 11 55.00 -38.85 2.04
CA MET A 11 54.20 -38.33 3.19
C MET A 11 54.58 -36.87 3.57
N VAL A 12 53.57 -36.04 3.83
CA VAL A 12 53.55 -34.73 4.53
C VAL A 12 53.59 -35.04 6.08
N PRO A 13 53.76 -34.14 7.10
CA PRO A 13 53.55 -32.67 7.12
C PRO A 13 54.28 -31.76 8.22
N ILE A 14 53.85 -30.48 8.32
CA ILE A 14 53.80 -29.54 9.51
C ILE A 14 55.03 -28.68 9.97
N LEU A 15 54.92 -27.35 9.72
CA LEU A 15 54.90 -26.15 10.62
C LEU A 15 56.11 -25.72 11.52
N LEU A 16 56.68 -24.51 11.31
CA LEU A 16 56.61 -23.28 12.19
C LEU A 16 57.70 -22.17 11.88
N ILE A 17 57.24 -20.93 11.60
CA ILE A 17 57.70 -19.55 12.04
C ILE A 17 59.18 -19.12 11.74
N VAL A 18 59.52 -17.98 11.10
CA VAL A 18 59.43 -16.57 11.59
C VAL A 18 59.57 -15.51 10.45
N LEU A 19 58.94 -14.34 10.68
CA LEU A 19 59.29 -12.96 10.22
C LEU A 19 58.97 -12.54 8.77
N LEU A 20 57.79 -11.93 8.57
CA LEU A 20 57.61 -10.86 7.57
C LEU A 20 57.00 -9.62 8.23
N SER A 21 57.78 -8.53 8.21
CA SER A 21 57.37 -7.18 8.58
C SER A 21 56.40 -6.62 7.54
N VAL A 22 55.11 -6.64 7.85
CA VAL A 22 54.08 -5.90 7.09
C VAL A 22 54.03 -4.47 7.63
N ARG A 23 54.36 -3.49 6.77
CA ARG A 23 54.05 -2.08 7.01
C ARG A 23 52.53 -1.92 7.03
N SER A 24 51.97 -1.75 8.22
CA SER A 24 50.62 -1.24 8.40
C SER A 24 50.55 0.21 7.91
N VAL A 25 50.03 0.41 6.70
CA VAL A 25 49.40 1.68 6.33
C VAL A 25 48.05 1.67 7.03
N CYS A 26 47.96 2.32 8.18
CA CYS A 26 46.69 2.70 8.76
C CYS A 26 46.02 3.68 7.79
N LEU A 27 45.07 3.21 6.98
CA LEU A 27 44.00 4.09 6.51
C LEU A 27 43.24 4.54 7.76
N ALA A 28 43.56 5.74 8.25
CA ALA A 28 42.66 6.46 9.13
C ALA A 28 41.35 6.63 8.36
N GLY A 29 40.32 5.86 8.72
CA GLY A 29 38.97 6.09 8.25
C GLY A 29 38.58 7.50 8.69
N SER A 30 38.56 8.44 7.75
CA SER A 30 37.98 9.76 7.96
C SER A 30 36.50 9.56 8.29
N SER A 31 36.14 9.57 9.57
CA SER A 31 34.75 9.70 9.98
C SER A 31 34.30 11.12 9.64
N SER A 32 33.76 11.30 8.43
CA SER A 32 33.16 12.58 8.07
C SER A 32 31.94 12.80 8.95
N GLU A 33 32.02 13.79 9.84
CA GLU A 33 30.89 14.23 10.67
C GLU A 33 29.70 14.56 9.76
N ILE A 34 28.56 13.89 9.97
CA ILE A 34 27.35 14.11 9.17
C ILE A 34 26.67 15.35 9.74
N THR A 35 26.59 16.40 8.95
CA THR A 35 25.87 17.63 9.32
C THR A 35 24.56 17.73 8.55
N ILE A 36 23.47 17.87 9.29
CA ILE A 36 22.11 18.08 8.74
C ILE A 36 21.48 19.31 9.38
N ILE A 37 20.47 19.86 8.70
CA ILE A 37 19.58 20.88 9.23
C ILE A 37 18.20 20.26 9.23
N ASP A 38 17.53 20.23 10.38
CA ASP A 38 16.18 19.67 10.51
C ASP A 38 15.10 20.71 10.15
N SER A 39 13.82 20.31 10.15
CA SER A 39 12.72 21.21 9.77
C SER A 39 12.53 22.40 10.72
N SER A 40 13.06 22.33 11.94
CA SER A 40 13.05 23.45 12.91
C SER A 40 14.17 24.47 12.65
N GLY A 41 15.08 24.18 11.71
CA GLY A 41 16.27 24.98 11.44
C GLY A 41 17.46 24.64 12.35
N GLN A 42 17.37 23.59 13.17
CA GLN A 42 18.44 23.17 14.06
C GLN A 42 19.54 22.47 13.26
N THR A 43 20.79 22.90 13.43
CA THR A 43 21.96 22.17 12.90
C THR A 43 22.29 21.00 13.82
N ILE A 44 22.26 19.78 13.28
CA ILE A 44 22.52 18.54 13.98
C ILE A 44 23.78 17.89 13.41
N ARG A 45 24.69 17.48 14.28
CA ARG A 45 25.95 16.84 13.94
C ARG A 45 25.98 15.41 14.48
N LEU A 46 26.09 14.44 13.57
CA LEU A 46 26.20 13.02 13.92
C LEU A 46 27.63 12.56 13.65
N LYS A 47 28.24 11.90 14.64
CA LYS A 47 29.62 11.39 14.54
C LYS A 47 29.75 10.23 13.55
N GLU A 48 28.69 9.43 13.45
CA GLU A 48 28.60 8.28 12.57
C GLU A 48 27.17 8.12 12.06
N THR A 49 27.03 7.27 11.05
CA THR A 49 25.74 6.91 10.51
C THR A 49 24.93 6.08 11.53
N PRO A 50 23.72 6.51 11.94
CA PRO A 50 22.91 5.81 12.93
C PRO A 50 22.45 4.43 12.42
N LYS A 51 22.42 3.47 13.33
CA LYS A 51 22.09 2.05 13.09
C LYS A 51 20.69 1.70 13.58
N ARG A 52 20.17 2.44 14.56
CA ARG A 52 18.86 2.22 15.19
C ARG A 52 18.03 3.50 15.12
N VAL A 53 17.08 3.53 14.20
CA VAL A 53 16.21 4.68 13.96
C VAL A 53 14.80 4.33 14.43
N VAL A 54 14.21 5.19 15.25
CA VAL A 54 12.76 5.23 15.44
C VAL A 54 12.23 6.36 14.56
N SER A 55 11.33 6.02 13.64
CA SER A 55 10.69 7.00 12.75
C SER A 55 9.24 7.17 13.17
N LEU A 56 8.87 8.36 13.63
CA LEU A 56 7.50 8.70 14.00
C LEU A 56 6.78 9.49 12.90
N VAL A 57 7.42 9.66 11.72
CA VAL A 57 6.94 10.45 10.60
C VAL A 57 6.85 9.55 9.36
N PRO A 58 5.64 9.19 8.90
CA PRO A 58 5.50 8.19 7.84
C PRO A 58 6.20 8.51 6.52
N GLY A 59 6.18 9.78 6.11
CA GLY A 59 6.92 10.21 4.90
C GLY A 59 8.44 9.94 5.00
N ALA A 60 9.03 10.09 6.19
CA ALA A 60 10.43 9.78 6.41
C ALA A 60 10.68 8.26 6.42
N THR A 61 9.77 7.48 7.02
CA THR A 61 9.84 6.02 6.99
C THR A 61 9.86 5.48 5.56
N GLU A 62 8.93 5.93 4.72
CA GLU A 62 8.87 5.57 3.30
C GLU A 62 10.18 5.88 2.58
N THR A 63 10.78 7.04 2.90
CA THR A 63 12.06 7.45 2.33
C THR A 63 13.18 6.49 2.74
N PHE A 64 13.26 6.07 4.01
CA PHE A 64 14.26 5.07 4.44
C PHE A 64 14.16 3.79 3.62
N PHE A 65 12.95 3.28 3.40
CA PHE A 65 12.76 2.07 2.59
C PHE A 65 13.07 2.31 1.11
N ALA A 66 12.62 3.42 0.52
CA ALA A 66 12.86 3.76 -0.88
C ALA A 66 14.36 3.94 -1.21
N LEU A 67 15.17 4.36 -0.23
CA LEU A 67 16.63 4.51 -0.37
C LEU A 67 17.40 3.23 -0.01
N GLY A 68 16.72 2.12 0.30
CA GLY A 68 17.35 0.85 0.69
C GLY A 68 17.99 0.89 2.09
N ALA A 69 17.51 1.77 2.98
CA ALA A 69 17.99 1.93 4.35
C ALA A 69 16.96 1.48 5.42
N GLY A 70 15.87 0.82 5.01
CA GLY A 70 14.78 0.38 5.88
C GLY A 70 15.18 -0.58 7.00
N ASP A 71 16.31 -1.30 6.87
CA ASP A 71 16.83 -2.19 7.91
C ASP A 71 17.20 -1.47 9.20
N ARG A 72 17.48 -0.16 9.12
CA ARG A 72 17.85 0.67 10.27
C ARG A 72 16.65 1.13 11.09
N ILE A 73 15.45 1.09 10.51
CA ILE A 73 14.23 1.35 11.24
C ILE A 73 14.00 0.19 12.22
N VAL A 74 13.98 0.51 13.51
CA VAL A 74 13.69 -0.44 14.60
C VAL A 74 12.31 -0.23 15.21
N GLY A 75 11.75 0.98 15.05
CA GLY A 75 10.40 1.32 15.48
C GLY A 75 9.74 2.33 14.55
N LEU A 76 8.42 2.17 14.37
CA LEU A 76 7.57 3.00 13.50
C LEU A 76 6.17 3.17 14.07
N THR A 77 5.36 4.04 13.47
CA THR A 77 3.95 4.20 13.85
C THR A 77 3.09 3.13 13.17
N TYR A 78 1.87 2.88 13.66
CA TYR A 78 0.98 1.94 12.97
C TYR A 78 0.46 2.48 11.63
N HIS A 79 0.74 3.74 11.27
CA HIS A 79 0.41 4.33 9.98
C HIS A 79 1.45 4.01 8.88
N ASP A 80 2.58 3.40 9.26
CA ASP A 80 3.64 2.99 8.36
C ASP A 80 3.35 1.59 7.79
N THR A 81 2.43 1.51 6.82
CA THR A 81 1.94 0.25 6.24
C THR A 81 2.64 -0.18 4.94
N PHE A 82 3.49 0.69 4.37
CA PHE A 82 4.19 0.46 3.10
C PHE A 82 5.67 0.85 3.21
N PRO A 83 6.60 0.10 2.58
CA PRO A 83 6.40 -1.17 1.86
C PRO A 83 6.20 -2.36 2.83
N ARG A 84 6.03 -3.58 2.30
CA ARG A 84 5.76 -4.79 3.11
C ARG A 84 6.75 -5.00 4.26
N GLU A 85 7.99 -4.57 4.08
CA GLU A 85 9.08 -4.71 5.05
C GLU A 85 8.77 -3.93 6.34
N ALA A 86 7.97 -2.86 6.27
CA ALA A 86 7.50 -2.10 7.42
C ALA A 86 6.69 -2.97 8.41
N ASN A 87 5.93 -3.96 7.91
CA ASN A 87 5.10 -4.84 8.75
C ASN A 87 5.91 -5.74 9.72
N SER A 88 7.22 -5.84 9.52
CA SER A 88 8.12 -6.61 10.39
C SER A 88 8.66 -5.78 11.57
N LYS A 89 8.51 -4.46 11.55
CA LYS A 89 9.10 -3.54 12.53
C LYS A 89 8.21 -3.39 13.75
N THR A 90 8.81 -2.92 14.86
CA THR A 90 8.06 -2.71 16.10
C THR A 90 7.18 -1.47 15.97
N ILE A 91 5.88 -1.61 16.19
CA ILE A 91 4.97 -0.48 16.27
C ILE A 91 5.12 0.17 17.65
N VAL A 92 5.44 1.47 17.67
CA VAL A 92 5.64 2.25 18.90
C VAL A 92 4.49 3.20 19.22
N GLY A 93 3.38 3.15 18.50
CA GLY A 93 2.18 3.95 18.73
C GLY A 93 1.62 4.57 17.46
N GLY A 94 0.73 5.56 17.63
CA GLY A 94 0.19 6.36 16.53
C GLY A 94 1.07 7.56 16.19
N PHE A 95 0.73 8.26 15.12
CA PHE A 95 1.42 9.51 14.76
C PHE A 95 1.21 10.59 15.82
N PHE A 96 0.00 10.76 16.33
CA PHE A 96 -0.32 11.79 17.33
C PHE A 96 -0.04 11.36 18.77
N ASP A 97 -0.07 10.05 19.06
CA ASP A 97 0.23 9.52 20.39
C ASP A 97 1.22 8.34 20.31
N PRO A 98 2.52 8.60 20.04
CA PRO A 98 3.56 7.60 20.19
C PRO A 98 3.77 7.25 21.67
N VAL A 99 4.13 6.01 21.97
CA VAL A 99 4.31 5.48 23.34
C VAL A 99 5.79 5.52 23.73
N PRO A 100 6.22 6.44 24.62
CA PRO A 100 7.64 6.63 24.93
C PRO A 100 8.32 5.38 25.52
N GLU A 101 7.60 4.61 26.34
CA GLU A 101 8.16 3.42 26.98
C GLU A 101 8.53 2.32 25.96
N LEU A 102 7.84 2.27 24.81
CA LEU A 102 8.19 1.36 23.72
C LEU A 102 9.42 1.86 22.96
N ILE A 103 9.53 3.17 22.76
CA ILE A 103 10.68 3.81 22.12
C ILE A 103 11.96 3.59 22.95
N GLU A 104 11.89 3.77 24.27
CA GLU A 104 13.02 3.55 25.19
C GLU A 104 13.57 2.12 25.11
N LYS A 105 12.68 1.11 25.08
CA LYS A 105 13.06 -0.31 24.96
C LYS A 105 13.84 -0.61 23.69
N LEU A 106 13.60 0.15 22.62
CA LEU A 106 14.29 -0.01 21.36
C LEU A 106 15.69 0.61 21.37
N ARG A 107 16.07 1.41 22.37
CA ARG A 107 17.40 2.04 22.45
C ARG A 107 17.86 2.65 21.10
N PRO A 108 17.12 3.61 20.53
CA PRO A 108 17.47 4.19 19.25
C PRO A 108 18.66 5.16 19.39
N ASP A 109 19.39 5.33 18.30
CA ASP A 109 20.44 6.35 18.16
C ASP A 109 19.80 7.71 17.84
N ILE A 110 18.73 7.69 17.02
CA ILE A 110 17.96 8.86 16.63
C ILE A 110 16.45 8.59 16.69
N ILE A 111 15.69 9.66 16.92
CA ILE A 111 14.23 9.69 16.73
C ILE A 111 13.91 10.77 15.70
N LEU A 112 13.23 10.37 14.61
CA LEU A 112 12.60 11.32 13.70
C LEU A 112 11.19 11.62 14.20
N LEU A 113 10.87 12.90 14.40
CA LEU A 113 9.57 13.33 14.92
C LEU A 113 9.06 14.59 14.22
N SER A 114 7.76 14.85 14.31
CA SER A 114 7.10 16.07 13.84
C SER A 114 6.84 17.03 15.01
N GLN A 115 6.65 18.32 14.72
CA GLN A 115 6.20 19.33 15.69
C GLN A 115 4.96 18.91 16.51
N PHE A 116 4.10 18.04 15.97
CA PHE A 116 2.91 17.54 16.67
C PHE A 116 3.23 16.57 17.82
N GLN A 117 4.47 16.11 17.94
CA GLN A 117 4.90 15.09 18.90
C GLN A 117 5.72 15.70 20.06
N SER A 118 5.27 16.86 20.58
CA SER A 118 5.95 17.61 21.65
C SER A 118 6.22 16.77 22.90
N LYS A 119 5.30 15.89 23.29
CA LYS A 119 5.48 14.96 24.43
C LYS A 119 6.71 14.06 24.26
N ILE A 120 6.99 13.60 23.03
CA ILE A 120 8.18 12.80 22.74
C ILE A 120 9.43 13.66 22.83
N ARG A 121 9.40 14.87 22.27
CA ARG A 121 10.50 15.82 22.38
C ARG A 121 10.86 16.10 23.84
N GLU A 122 9.88 16.43 24.66
CA GLU A 122 10.04 16.71 26.10
C GLU A 122 10.58 15.50 26.87
N ARG A 123 10.16 14.28 26.51
CA ARG A 123 10.60 13.05 27.18
C ARG A 123 12.06 12.71 26.89
N PHE A 124 12.53 12.95 25.67
CA PHE A 124 13.85 12.49 25.21
C PHE A 124 14.90 13.59 25.10
N VAL A 125 14.56 14.85 25.31
CA VAL A 125 15.56 15.93 25.37
C VAL A 125 16.58 15.64 26.49
N GLY A 126 17.88 15.72 26.18
CA GLY A 126 18.95 15.42 27.13
C GLY A 126 19.15 13.93 27.46
N SER A 127 18.40 13.00 26.83
CA SER A 127 18.53 11.56 27.07
C SER A 127 19.75 10.90 26.43
N GLY A 128 20.49 11.64 25.60
CA GLY A 128 21.58 11.11 24.77
C GLY A 128 21.12 10.56 23.41
N ILE A 129 19.81 10.50 23.16
CA ILE A 129 19.21 10.16 21.86
C ILE A 129 19.07 11.45 21.03
N THR A 130 19.52 11.42 19.78
CA THR A 130 19.40 12.60 18.91
C THR A 130 17.98 12.73 18.37
N LEU A 131 17.36 13.89 18.58
CA LEU A 131 16.03 14.22 18.06
C LEU A 131 16.19 15.03 16.77
N ILE A 132 15.46 14.66 15.72
CA ILE A 132 15.49 15.35 14.43
C ILE A 132 14.04 15.67 14.05
N GLU A 133 13.71 16.96 13.92
CA GLU A 133 12.38 17.39 13.46
C GLU A 133 12.22 17.24 11.95
N VAL A 134 11.15 16.59 11.52
CA VAL A 134 10.80 16.37 10.12
C VAL A 134 9.34 16.74 9.92
N ASP A 135 9.12 17.91 9.36
CA ASP A 135 7.83 18.45 8.97
C ASP A 135 7.88 18.91 7.51
N ALA A 136 6.76 18.69 6.81
CA ALA A 136 6.61 19.10 5.41
C ALA A 136 5.38 19.99 5.26
N HIS A 137 5.63 21.26 4.91
CA HIS A 137 4.57 22.24 4.62
C HIS A 137 4.43 22.46 3.12
N THR A 138 5.53 22.34 2.38
CA THR A 138 5.62 22.48 0.92
C THR A 138 6.20 21.21 0.29
N ILE A 139 6.10 21.07 -1.03
CA ILE A 139 6.77 20.00 -1.77
C ILE A 139 8.29 20.07 -1.61
N GLU A 140 8.84 21.28 -1.52
CA GLU A 140 10.27 21.48 -1.31
C GLU A 140 10.73 20.93 0.05
N ASP A 141 9.90 21.01 1.09
CA ASP A 141 10.19 20.36 2.37
C ASP A 141 10.17 18.83 2.27
N GLY A 142 9.32 18.28 1.39
CA GLY A 142 9.37 16.86 1.02
C GLY A 142 10.71 16.48 0.39
N PHE A 143 11.26 17.31 -0.51
CA PHE A 143 12.61 17.08 -1.06
C PHE A 143 13.70 17.20 0.00
N LYS A 144 13.65 18.21 0.87
CA LYS A 144 14.58 18.34 2.00
C LYS A 144 14.53 17.12 2.92
N THR A 145 13.35 16.54 3.15
CA THR A 145 13.19 15.30 3.91
C THR A 145 13.93 14.15 3.24
N ILE A 146 13.80 14.01 1.92
CA ILE A 146 14.52 12.97 1.15
C ILE A 146 16.04 13.16 1.25
N GLU A 147 16.52 14.39 1.13
CA GLU A 147 17.94 14.71 1.28
C GLU A 147 18.46 14.44 2.70
N LEU A 148 17.69 14.84 3.72
CA LEU A 148 18.02 14.63 5.13
C LEU A 148 18.15 13.14 5.41
N VAL A 149 17.15 12.33 5.01
CA VAL A 149 17.21 10.88 5.18
C VAL A 149 18.38 10.29 4.38
N GLY A 150 18.64 10.77 3.17
CA GLY A 150 19.83 10.39 2.39
C GLY A 150 21.14 10.62 3.15
N LYS A 151 21.32 11.79 3.77
CA LYS A 151 22.51 12.10 4.58
C LYS A 151 22.59 11.24 5.84
N VAL A 152 21.50 11.17 6.61
CA VAL A 152 21.40 10.38 7.84
C VAL A 152 21.64 8.90 7.55
N SER A 153 21.21 8.41 6.39
CA SER A 153 21.35 7.00 6.03
C SER A 153 22.64 6.67 5.28
N GLY A 154 23.44 7.66 4.85
CA GLY A 154 24.59 7.43 3.97
C GLY A 154 24.18 6.98 2.56
N LYS A 155 23.02 7.44 2.10
CA LYS A 155 22.36 7.15 0.82
C LYS A 155 22.12 8.42 0.00
N THR A 156 23.10 9.33 -0.01
CA THR A 156 22.96 10.64 -0.66
C THR A 156 22.79 10.52 -2.18
N GLU A 157 23.52 9.61 -2.83
CA GLU A 157 23.40 9.40 -4.28
C GLU A 157 22.01 8.86 -4.67
N GLU A 158 21.52 7.87 -3.92
CA GLU A 158 20.18 7.32 -4.12
C GLU A 158 19.10 8.37 -3.85
N ALA A 159 19.27 9.23 -2.84
CA ALA A 159 18.38 10.35 -2.55
C ALA A 159 18.34 11.34 -3.72
N THR A 160 19.50 11.77 -4.23
CA THR A 160 19.58 12.67 -5.40
C THR A 160 18.93 12.07 -6.63
N ALA A 161 19.18 10.78 -6.92
CA ALA A 161 18.55 10.09 -8.04
C ALA A 161 17.02 10.03 -7.89
N LYS A 162 16.53 9.74 -6.67
CA LYS A 162 15.10 9.69 -6.36
C LYS A 162 14.42 11.05 -6.50
N ILE A 163 15.03 12.12 -5.98
CA ILE A 163 14.55 13.50 -6.15
C ILE A 163 14.49 13.87 -7.63
N GLY A 164 15.55 13.55 -8.40
CA GLY A 164 15.58 13.78 -9.84
C GLY A 164 14.45 13.09 -10.59
N LYS A 165 14.10 11.85 -10.21
CA LYS A 165 12.95 11.13 -10.77
C LYS A 165 11.63 11.83 -10.46
N ILE A 166 11.40 12.23 -9.20
CA ILE A 166 10.16 12.91 -8.79
C ILE A 166 10.02 14.26 -9.51
N ARG A 167 11.09 15.08 -9.56
CA ARG A 167 11.07 16.37 -10.26
C ARG A 167 10.75 16.20 -11.74
N LYS A 168 11.30 15.19 -12.41
CA LYS A 168 10.96 14.87 -13.82
C LYS A 168 9.48 14.50 -13.99
N GLN A 169 8.90 13.73 -13.07
CA GLN A 169 7.47 13.39 -13.12
C GLN A 169 6.59 14.64 -12.93
N LEU A 170 6.91 15.50 -11.97
CA LEU A 170 6.16 16.75 -11.73
C LEU A 170 6.27 17.71 -12.93
N ASP A 171 7.46 17.86 -13.51
CA ASP A 171 7.69 18.67 -14.70
C ASP A 171 6.91 18.16 -15.92
N LEU A 172 6.88 16.84 -16.13
CA LEU A 172 6.11 16.22 -17.19
C LEU A 172 4.62 16.60 -17.09
N VAL A 173 4.02 16.41 -15.92
CA VAL A 173 2.61 16.72 -15.69
C VAL A 173 2.37 18.22 -15.88
N SER A 174 3.21 19.07 -15.28
CA SER A 174 3.13 20.52 -15.41
C SER A 174 3.15 20.98 -16.86
N ARG A 175 4.03 20.40 -17.70
CA ARG A 175 4.09 20.72 -19.13
C ARG A 175 2.85 20.26 -19.88
N LYS A 176 2.32 19.06 -19.61
CA LYS A 176 1.07 18.59 -20.25
C LYS A 176 -0.12 19.49 -19.87
N VAL A 177 -0.34 19.75 -18.57
CA VAL A 177 -1.49 20.55 -18.12
C VAL A 177 -1.36 22.03 -18.48
N SER A 178 -0.16 22.54 -18.77
CA SER A 178 0.03 23.90 -19.28
C SER A 178 -0.61 24.14 -20.65
N ARG A 179 -0.81 23.07 -21.45
CA ARG A 179 -1.51 23.12 -22.74
C ARG A 179 -3.03 23.24 -22.58
N ILE A 180 -3.57 23.01 -21.38
CA ILE A 180 -5.00 23.12 -21.10
C ILE A 180 -5.36 24.62 -20.99
N PRO A 181 -6.31 25.11 -21.80
CA PRO A 181 -6.78 26.49 -21.74
C PRO A 181 -7.23 26.91 -20.33
N GLU A 182 -6.94 28.14 -19.95
CA GLU A 182 -7.25 28.64 -18.59
C GLU A 182 -8.75 28.52 -18.25
N ASN A 183 -9.63 28.77 -19.22
CA ASN A 183 -11.09 28.63 -19.04
C ASN A 183 -11.57 27.18 -18.87
N LYS A 184 -10.74 26.19 -19.17
CA LYS A 184 -11.03 24.76 -18.92
C LYS A 184 -10.49 24.26 -17.58
N ARG A 185 -9.63 25.03 -16.90
CA ARG A 185 -9.05 24.61 -15.62
C ARG A 185 -10.12 24.47 -14.55
N LYS A 186 -10.09 23.36 -13.83
CA LYS A 186 -11.09 23.01 -12.82
C LYS A 186 -10.72 23.61 -11.47
N ARG A 187 -11.73 24.12 -10.76
CA ARG A 187 -11.60 24.45 -9.32
C ARG A 187 -11.64 23.15 -8.52
N VAL A 188 -10.56 22.86 -7.80
CA VAL A 188 -10.36 21.60 -7.08
C VAL A 188 -10.20 21.87 -5.60
N MET A 189 -10.88 21.09 -4.76
CA MET A 189 -10.75 21.19 -3.31
C MET A 189 -10.43 19.82 -2.71
N ARG A 190 -9.43 19.78 -1.82
CA ARG A 190 -9.20 18.66 -0.94
C ARG A 190 -10.02 18.81 0.32
N LEU A 191 -10.80 17.80 0.68
CA LEU A 191 -11.45 17.75 1.99
C LEU A 191 -10.60 16.99 3.00
N MET A 192 -10.61 17.50 4.23
CA MET A 192 -9.96 16.89 5.38
C MET A 192 -10.81 17.09 6.64
N GLY A 193 -10.59 16.22 7.63
CA GLY A 193 -11.06 16.44 8.98
C GLY A 193 -12.40 15.77 9.27
N SER A 194 -12.70 15.67 10.55
CA SER A 194 -13.82 14.86 11.06
C SER A 194 -15.02 15.68 11.53
N ASP A 195 -14.96 17.02 11.53
CA ASP A 195 -16.05 17.90 11.98
C ASP A 195 -16.28 19.09 11.04
N GLY A 196 -17.18 18.88 10.08
CA GLY A 196 -17.55 19.86 9.05
C GLY A 196 -16.64 19.80 7.82
N ILE A 197 -16.84 20.74 6.89
CA ILE A 197 -16.01 20.86 5.70
C ILE A 197 -14.75 21.66 6.05
N MET A 198 -13.60 21.01 5.95
CA MET A 198 -12.29 21.61 6.15
C MET A 198 -11.38 21.27 4.97
N THR A 199 -10.39 22.12 4.73
CA THR A 199 -9.45 22.03 3.60
C THR A 199 -8.03 22.35 4.11
N PRO A 200 -6.97 21.93 3.41
CA PRO A 200 -5.63 22.46 3.66
C PRO A 200 -5.57 23.99 3.54
N GLY A 201 -4.73 24.64 4.35
CA GLY A 201 -4.48 26.08 4.24
C GLY A 201 -3.77 26.47 2.94
N ASP A 202 -3.80 27.76 2.60
CA ASP A 202 -3.40 28.29 1.29
C ASP A 202 -1.97 27.87 0.87
N GLY A 203 -1.00 27.88 1.79
CA GLY A 203 0.40 27.54 1.54
C GLY A 203 0.78 26.07 1.74
N SER A 204 -0.17 25.16 1.64
CA SER A 204 0.06 23.73 1.89
C SER A 204 0.51 22.97 0.65
N PHE A 205 1.36 21.95 0.83
CA PHE A 205 1.81 21.07 -0.26
C PHE A 205 0.64 20.36 -0.97
N GLN A 206 -0.49 20.17 -0.31
CA GLN A 206 -1.68 19.58 -0.94
C GLN A 206 -2.35 20.53 -1.92
N ASN A 207 -2.32 21.84 -1.66
CA ASN A 207 -2.71 22.84 -2.63
C ASN A 207 -1.66 22.98 -3.75
N GLU A 208 -0.37 22.80 -3.45
CA GLU A 208 0.67 22.70 -4.49
C GLU A 208 0.45 21.48 -5.41
N PHE A 209 0.04 20.32 -4.87
CA PHE A 209 -0.33 19.17 -5.70
C PHE A 209 -1.49 19.48 -6.65
N ILE A 210 -2.51 20.20 -6.16
CA ILE A 210 -3.64 20.64 -7.00
C ILE A 210 -3.14 21.53 -8.14
N GLN A 211 -2.28 22.51 -7.84
CA GLN A 211 -1.72 23.42 -8.84
C GLN A 211 -0.88 22.67 -9.88
N LEU A 212 0.01 21.78 -9.45
CA LEU A 212 0.86 20.99 -10.34
C LEU A 212 0.05 20.00 -11.19
N ALA A 213 -1.09 19.53 -10.70
CA ALA A 213 -2.05 18.75 -11.47
C ALA A 213 -2.91 19.60 -12.43
N GLY A 214 -2.68 20.92 -12.50
CA GLY A 214 -3.40 21.86 -13.36
C GLY A 214 -4.72 22.36 -12.79
N GLY A 215 -5.08 21.99 -11.56
CA GLY A 215 -6.27 22.48 -10.88
C GLY A 215 -6.07 23.85 -10.22
N ILE A 216 -7.17 24.53 -9.93
CA ILE A 216 -7.20 25.78 -9.19
C ILE A 216 -7.57 25.45 -7.73
N PRO A 217 -6.65 25.55 -6.75
CA PRO A 217 -6.97 25.29 -5.34
C PRO A 217 -7.74 26.44 -4.70
N PRO A 218 -8.38 26.24 -3.54
CA PRO A 218 -8.92 27.33 -2.75
C PRO A 218 -7.82 28.27 -2.26
N SER A 219 -8.14 29.57 -2.22
CA SER A 219 -7.34 30.59 -1.54
C SER A 219 -8.29 31.43 -0.69
N PHE A 220 -8.32 31.13 0.60
CA PHE A 220 -9.23 31.77 1.55
C PHE A 220 -8.50 32.76 2.47
N GLY A 221 -7.20 32.98 2.28
CA GLY A 221 -6.38 33.81 3.17
C GLY A 221 -6.15 33.14 4.52
N LYS A 222 -6.25 31.81 4.59
CA LYS A 222 -6.15 31.03 5.83
C LYS A 222 -4.91 30.13 5.78
N SER A 223 -4.10 30.17 6.83
CA SER A 223 -2.90 29.33 6.98
C SER A 223 -3.11 28.25 8.04
N GLY A 224 -2.38 27.14 7.92
CA GLY A 224 -2.43 26.01 8.86
C GLY A 224 -2.58 24.67 8.14
N ALA A 225 -2.37 23.59 8.88
CA ALA A 225 -2.46 22.22 8.36
C ALA A 225 -3.87 21.88 7.85
N VAL A 226 -4.90 22.37 8.56
CA VAL A 226 -6.31 22.21 8.20
C VAL A 226 -7.07 23.48 8.63
N VAL A 227 -7.91 24.02 7.74
CA VAL A 227 -8.70 25.23 7.96
C VAL A 227 -10.19 24.98 7.67
N ARG A 228 -11.07 25.55 8.49
CA ARG A 228 -12.52 25.39 8.32
C ARG A 228 -13.03 26.23 7.14
N VAL A 229 -13.89 25.64 6.31
CA VAL A 229 -14.54 26.31 5.19
C VAL A 229 -15.95 26.76 5.62
N THR A 230 -16.30 28.02 5.38
CA THR A 230 -17.67 28.51 5.61
C THR A 230 -18.57 28.18 4.43
N GLU A 231 -19.89 28.20 4.62
CA GLU A 231 -20.85 28.00 3.53
C GLU A 231 -20.70 29.06 2.43
N GLU A 232 -20.36 30.30 2.81
CA GLU A 232 -20.09 31.39 1.86
C GLU A 232 -18.83 31.13 1.04
N GLU A 233 -17.74 30.69 1.68
CA GLU A 233 -16.49 30.32 1.00
C GLU A 233 -16.71 29.13 0.06
N TRP A 234 -17.45 28.12 0.51
CA TRP A 234 -17.82 26.95 -0.28
C TRP A 234 -18.58 27.33 -1.54
N LYS A 235 -19.62 28.17 -1.41
CA LYS A 235 -20.44 28.64 -2.54
C LYS A 235 -19.66 29.58 -3.46
N LYS A 236 -18.84 30.46 -2.90
CA LYS A 236 -18.04 31.41 -3.68
C LYS A 236 -16.96 30.69 -4.49
N PHE A 237 -16.28 29.71 -3.89
CA PHE A 237 -15.29 28.91 -4.60
C PHE A 237 -15.96 27.96 -5.60
N ASN A 238 -17.13 27.41 -5.26
CA ASN A 238 -17.92 26.50 -6.10
C ASN A 238 -17.03 25.41 -6.73
N PRO A 239 -16.49 24.46 -5.94
CA PRO A 239 -15.58 23.44 -6.44
C PRO A 239 -16.24 22.63 -7.57
N GLN A 240 -15.45 22.29 -8.58
CA GLN A 240 -15.87 21.48 -9.74
C GLN A 240 -15.38 20.04 -9.63
N PHE A 241 -14.34 19.83 -8.82
CA PHE A 241 -13.85 18.52 -8.44
C PHE A 241 -13.45 18.53 -6.96
N ILE A 242 -13.78 17.46 -6.24
CA ILE A 242 -13.41 17.29 -4.83
C ILE A 242 -12.62 16.00 -4.68
N TYR A 243 -11.60 15.99 -3.83
CA TYR A 243 -11.01 14.73 -3.40
C TYR A 243 -10.80 14.66 -1.89
N TYR A 244 -10.79 13.44 -1.37
CA TYR A 244 -10.58 13.14 0.04
C TYR A 244 -9.84 11.82 0.21
N CYS A 245 -9.44 11.51 1.44
CA CYS A 245 -8.75 10.27 1.79
C CYS A 245 -9.35 9.63 3.03
N GLY A 246 -8.93 8.40 3.35
CA GLY A 246 -9.34 7.71 4.58
C GLY A 246 -10.81 7.27 4.59
N ILE A 247 -11.37 7.04 5.78
CA ILE A 247 -12.73 6.50 6.00
C ILE A 247 -13.80 7.62 5.94
N GLU A 248 -13.37 8.87 5.77
CA GLU A 248 -14.20 10.10 5.82
C GLU A 248 -15.23 10.21 4.69
N GLY A 249 -15.20 9.34 3.67
CA GLY A 249 -16.15 9.38 2.55
C GLY A 249 -17.63 9.33 2.98
N ARG A 250 -17.95 8.54 4.01
CA ARG A 250 -19.33 8.50 4.56
C ARG A 250 -19.71 9.79 5.29
N LEU A 251 -18.73 10.45 5.93
CA LEU A 251 -18.94 11.72 6.61
C LEU A 251 -19.23 12.82 5.59
N PHE A 252 -18.43 12.90 4.53
CA PHE A 252 -18.62 13.89 3.47
C PHE A 252 -19.92 13.68 2.70
N GLN A 253 -20.33 12.43 2.43
CA GLN A 253 -21.64 12.16 1.82
C GLN A 253 -22.79 12.73 2.64
N LYS A 254 -22.81 12.51 3.97
CA LYS A 254 -23.82 13.12 4.86
C LYS A 254 -23.79 14.64 4.85
N LEU A 255 -22.62 15.25 4.65
CA LEU A 255 -22.48 16.70 4.54
C LEU A 255 -22.98 17.21 3.18
N PHE A 256 -22.74 16.46 2.11
CA PHE A 256 -23.19 16.76 0.75
C PHE A 256 -24.70 16.69 0.58
N ASP A 257 -25.45 16.06 1.49
CA ASP A 257 -26.92 16.08 1.48
C ASP A 257 -27.51 17.36 2.09
N LYS A 258 -26.72 18.15 2.83
CA LYS A 258 -27.20 19.35 3.53
C LYS A 258 -27.41 20.53 2.56
N PRO A 259 -28.48 21.34 2.74
CA PRO A 259 -28.64 22.60 2.02
C PRO A 259 -27.40 23.49 2.16
N GLY A 260 -27.04 24.22 1.10
CA GLY A 260 -25.85 25.08 1.07
C GLY A 260 -24.55 24.35 0.70
N TRP A 261 -24.44 23.06 1.03
CA TRP A 261 -23.29 22.22 0.69
C TRP A 261 -23.50 21.45 -0.63
N LYS A 262 -24.73 20.99 -0.88
CA LYS A 262 -25.10 20.22 -2.08
C LYS A 262 -25.10 21.03 -3.39
N ASP A 263 -25.06 22.35 -3.28
CA ASP A 263 -25.41 23.24 -4.39
C ASP A 263 -24.25 23.55 -5.35
N VAL A 264 -23.02 23.10 -5.03
CA VAL A 264 -21.82 23.30 -5.85
C VAL A 264 -21.72 22.28 -6.98
N GLU A 265 -21.02 22.63 -8.05
CA GLU A 265 -20.88 21.81 -9.26
C GLU A 265 -20.35 20.39 -8.97
N ALA A 266 -19.32 20.26 -8.13
CA ALA A 266 -18.72 18.97 -7.83
C ALA A 266 -19.73 17.97 -7.22
N VAL A 267 -20.61 18.43 -6.33
CA VAL A 267 -21.62 17.56 -5.69
C VAL A 267 -22.75 17.24 -6.67
N LYS A 268 -23.25 18.25 -7.39
CA LYS A 268 -24.32 18.07 -8.40
C LYS A 268 -23.94 17.09 -9.49
N ASN A 269 -22.69 17.12 -9.93
CA ASN A 269 -22.18 16.28 -11.01
C ASN A 269 -21.55 14.98 -10.51
N SER A 270 -21.54 14.74 -9.19
CA SER A 270 -20.83 13.61 -8.57
C SER A 270 -19.34 13.53 -8.94
N ASN A 271 -18.70 14.69 -9.14
CA ASN A 271 -17.29 14.83 -9.47
C ASN A 271 -16.45 14.86 -8.18
N TYR A 272 -16.32 13.72 -7.54
CA TYR A 272 -15.42 13.56 -6.42
C TYR A 272 -14.76 12.18 -6.39
N ALA A 273 -13.51 12.14 -5.91
CA ALA A 273 -12.71 10.91 -5.86
C ALA A 273 -12.09 10.67 -4.48
N HIS A 274 -11.92 9.39 -4.16
CA HIS A 274 -11.16 8.95 -3.00
C HIS A 274 -9.75 8.55 -3.42
N PHE A 275 -8.76 8.98 -2.65
CA PHE A 275 -7.37 8.55 -2.82
C PHE A 275 -6.77 8.04 -1.51
N PRO A 276 -5.76 7.16 -1.56
CA PRO A 276 -5.05 6.69 -0.37
C PRO A 276 -4.45 7.84 0.47
N CYS A 277 -4.48 7.70 1.80
CA CYS A 277 -3.84 8.65 2.72
C CYS A 277 -2.34 8.77 2.46
N ASP A 278 -1.69 7.66 2.10
CA ASP A 278 -0.24 7.59 1.88
C ASP A 278 0.21 8.48 0.71
N LEU A 279 -0.69 8.77 -0.23
CA LEU A 279 -0.41 9.65 -1.38
C LEU A 279 -0.84 11.11 -1.15
N THR A 280 -1.85 11.34 -0.31
CA THR A 280 -2.50 12.66 -0.14
C THR A 280 -2.05 13.40 1.11
N CYS A 281 -1.61 12.68 2.14
CA CYS A 281 -1.28 13.23 3.46
C CYS A 281 0.23 13.38 3.67
N ARG A 282 1.07 12.98 2.69
CA ARG A 282 2.52 12.90 2.82
C ARG A 282 3.20 13.58 1.64
N ALA A 283 4.12 14.51 1.91
CA ALA A 283 5.05 15.02 0.90
C ALA A 283 6.33 14.18 0.94
N SER A 284 6.37 13.10 0.15
CA SER A 284 7.48 12.12 0.17
C SER A 284 7.75 11.51 -1.22
N VAL A 285 8.22 10.26 -1.26
CA VAL A 285 8.75 9.56 -2.43
C VAL A 285 7.73 9.28 -3.55
N HIS A 286 6.45 9.55 -3.30
CA HIS A 286 5.32 9.31 -4.21
C HIS A 286 4.64 10.58 -4.74
N MET A 287 5.17 11.78 -4.44
CA MET A 287 4.56 13.06 -4.87
C MET A 287 4.29 13.12 -6.39
N GLY A 288 5.26 12.71 -7.20
CA GLY A 288 5.12 12.69 -8.66
C GLY A 288 4.04 11.73 -9.15
N ASP A 289 3.94 10.55 -8.52
CA ASP A 289 2.94 9.54 -8.84
C ASP A 289 1.52 10.08 -8.52
N PHE A 290 1.35 10.73 -7.36
CA PHE A 290 0.05 11.29 -6.95
C PHE A 290 -0.37 12.46 -7.83
N VAL A 291 0.51 13.41 -8.11
CA VAL A 291 0.19 14.56 -8.98
C VAL A 291 -0.21 14.11 -10.39
N ALA A 292 0.50 13.11 -10.94
CA ALA A 292 0.15 12.55 -12.23
C ALA A 292 -1.23 11.87 -12.20
N TRP A 293 -1.51 11.08 -11.16
CA TRP A 293 -2.82 10.43 -11.02
C TRP A 293 -3.95 11.45 -10.85
N LEU A 294 -3.76 12.46 -10.00
CA LEU A 294 -4.73 13.53 -9.79
C LEU A 294 -5.02 14.27 -11.10
N ALA A 295 -3.99 14.60 -11.88
CA ALA A 295 -4.16 15.23 -13.19
C ALA A 295 -4.95 14.35 -14.16
N GLY A 296 -4.63 13.05 -14.23
CA GLY A 296 -5.34 12.07 -15.07
C GLY A 296 -6.80 11.86 -14.69
N VAL A 297 -7.18 12.12 -13.43
CA VAL A 297 -8.58 12.07 -12.99
C VAL A 297 -9.30 13.39 -13.31
N ILE A 298 -8.64 14.55 -13.15
CA ILE A 298 -9.25 15.86 -13.40
C ILE A 298 -9.43 16.13 -14.92
N TYR A 299 -8.44 15.73 -15.73
CA TYR A 299 -8.32 16.06 -17.15
C TYR A 299 -8.09 14.81 -18.00
N ALA A 300 -8.89 13.77 -17.75
CA ALA A 300 -8.76 12.50 -18.46
C ALA A 300 -8.75 12.69 -19.99
N ASP A 301 -9.78 13.34 -20.54
CA ASP A 301 -9.95 13.51 -21.99
C ASP A 301 -8.78 14.28 -22.63
N GLU A 302 -8.29 15.34 -21.97
CA GLU A 302 -7.16 16.11 -22.47
C GLU A 302 -5.84 15.32 -22.40
N LEU A 303 -5.57 14.64 -21.28
CA LEU A 303 -4.28 13.96 -21.07
C LEU A 303 -4.16 12.63 -21.84
N THR A 304 -5.25 12.15 -22.43
CA THR A 304 -5.28 10.95 -23.28
C THR A 304 -5.49 11.29 -24.75
N ASN A 305 -5.41 12.57 -25.13
CA ASN A 305 -5.45 13.03 -26.50
C ASN A 305 -4.02 13.24 -27.02
N GLU A 306 -3.71 12.68 -28.20
CA GLU A 306 -2.40 12.79 -28.87
C GLU A 306 -1.98 14.26 -29.12
N ASP A 307 -2.93 15.20 -29.24
CA ASP A 307 -2.65 16.64 -29.35
C ASP A 307 -1.93 17.22 -28.12
N PHE A 308 -2.09 16.58 -26.96
CA PHE A 308 -1.47 16.98 -25.69
C PHE A 308 -0.14 16.28 -25.43
N ASP A 309 0.28 15.37 -26.31
CA ASP A 309 1.52 14.64 -26.14
C ASP A 309 2.74 15.55 -26.38
N LEU A 310 3.71 15.41 -25.48
CA LEU A 310 4.98 16.13 -25.56
C LEU A 310 6.00 15.36 -26.41
N SER A 311 5.84 14.04 -26.51
CA SER A 311 6.69 13.12 -27.23
C SER A 311 5.88 11.96 -27.79
N PRO A 312 6.31 11.36 -28.90
CA PRO A 312 5.63 10.18 -29.44
C PRO A 312 5.77 8.99 -28.50
N ASP A 313 4.77 8.11 -28.54
CA ASP A 313 4.82 6.84 -27.82
C ASP A 313 6.03 6.01 -28.27
N ALA A 314 6.79 5.50 -27.30
CA ALA A 314 8.04 4.82 -27.57
C ALA A 314 8.37 3.76 -26.53
N VAL A 315 9.04 2.70 -26.97
CA VAL A 315 9.72 1.75 -26.09
C VAL A 315 11.06 2.34 -25.68
N SER A 316 11.30 2.40 -24.38
CA SER A 316 12.51 2.99 -23.79
C SER A 316 13.59 1.95 -23.50
N GLN A 317 13.19 0.81 -22.92
CA GLN A 317 14.09 -0.29 -22.58
C GLN A 317 13.32 -1.61 -22.48
N SER A 318 14.06 -2.72 -22.41
CA SER A 318 13.51 -4.02 -22.09
C SER A 318 14.40 -4.79 -21.12
N ARG A 319 13.77 -5.65 -20.31
CA ARG A 319 14.44 -6.55 -19.38
C ARG A 319 13.98 -7.98 -19.62
N GLY A 320 14.93 -8.90 -19.76
CA GLY A 320 14.66 -10.32 -19.93
C GLY A 320 14.08 -10.95 -18.65
N ILE A 321 13.23 -11.94 -18.83
CA ILE A 321 12.69 -12.81 -17.77
C ILE A 321 13.01 -14.26 -18.15
N THR A 322 13.35 -15.08 -17.16
CA THR A 322 13.61 -16.50 -17.39
C THR A 322 12.32 -17.30 -17.29
N VAL A 323 11.95 -17.97 -18.38
CA VAL A 323 10.90 -19.00 -18.42
C VAL A 323 11.47 -20.19 -19.18
N ASP A 324 11.87 -21.23 -18.45
CA ASP A 324 12.49 -22.42 -19.03
C ASP A 324 11.42 -23.42 -19.48
N LEU A 325 10.86 -23.15 -20.67
CA LEU A 325 9.95 -24.04 -21.40
C LEU A 325 10.41 -24.11 -22.87
N PRO A 326 10.49 -25.30 -23.50
CA PRO A 326 11.10 -25.45 -24.82
C PRO A 326 10.48 -24.61 -25.95
N TYR A 327 9.20 -24.27 -25.84
CA TYR A 327 8.46 -23.50 -26.83
C TYR A 327 8.51 -21.98 -26.58
N VAL A 328 9.13 -21.53 -25.47
CA VAL A 328 9.31 -20.11 -25.16
C VAL A 328 10.60 -19.63 -25.82
N LYS A 329 10.47 -18.74 -26.80
CA LYS A 329 11.60 -18.14 -27.52
C LYS A 329 12.25 -17.02 -26.71
N ALA A 330 11.43 -16.17 -26.11
CA ALA A 330 11.86 -15.06 -25.27
C ALA A 330 10.74 -14.66 -24.32
N ALA A 331 11.08 -14.31 -23.08
CA ALA A 331 10.19 -13.63 -22.17
C ALA A 331 10.87 -12.33 -21.70
N GLN A 332 10.13 -11.23 -21.72
CA GLN A 332 10.66 -9.92 -21.35
C GLN A 332 9.56 -9.01 -20.83
N VAL A 333 9.93 -7.99 -20.07
CA VAL A 333 9.09 -6.80 -19.88
C VAL A 333 9.71 -5.65 -20.63
N ILE A 334 8.90 -4.98 -21.43
CA ILE A 334 9.27 -3.73 -22.09
C ILE A 334 8.74 -2.56 -21.26
N ASP A 335 9.56 -1.52 -21.11
CA ASP A 335 9.15 -0.25 -20.54
C ASP A 335 8.90 0.73 -21.68
N ALA A 336 7.71 1.31 -21.72
CA ALA A 336 7.28 2.22 -22.78
C ALA A 336 6.61 3.47 -22.21
N SER A 337 6.42 4.48 -23.04
CA SER A 337 5.53 5.61 -22.76
C SER A 337 4.32 5.57 -23.69
N ILE A 338 3.13 5.74 -23.12
CA ILE A 338 1.88 5.98 -23.85
C ILE A 338 1.31 7.30 -23.34
N HIS A 339 1.06 8.24 -24.24
CA HIS A 339 0.69 9.63 -23.90
C HIS A 339 1.68 10.27 -22.90
N ASP A 340 2.98 10.07 -23.13
CA ASP A 340 4.10 10.41 -22.25
C ASP A 340 4.15 9.70 -20.88
N PHE A 341 3.09 9.01 -20.47
CA PHE A 341 3.04 8.34 -19.17
C PHE A 341 3.67 6.94 -19.25
N PRO A 342 4.40 6.51 -18.20
CA PRO A 342 5.09 5.23 -18.21
C PRO A 342 4.10 4.06 -18.21
N THR A 343 4.40 3.04 -19.01
CA THR A 343 3.71 1.75 -19.09
C THR A 343 4.74 0.63 -19.12
N GLN A 344 4.31 -0.58 -18.74
CA GLN A 344 5.17 -1.77 -18.80
C GLN A 344 4.40 -2.92 -19.41
N THR A 345 5.00 -3.71 -20.30
CA THR A 345 4.33 -4.87 -20.90
C THR A 345 5.16 -6.11 -20.76
N LEU A 346 4.65 -7.12 -20.05
CA LEU A 346 5.15 -8.48 -20.11
C LEU A 346 4.80 -9.09 -21.46
N LEU A 347 5.81 -9.59 -22.19
CA LEU A 347 5.67 -10.26 -23.47
C LEU A 347 6.42 -11.59 -23.44
N ILE A 348 5.74 -12.64 -23.88
CA ILE A 348 6.28 -14.00 -23.97
C ILE A 348 6.08 -14.46 -25.40
N ASP A 349 7.17 -14.45 -26.17
CA ASP A 349 7.22 -14.85 -27.57
C ASP A 349 7.52 -16.35 -27.67
N PHE A 350 6.83 -17.03 -28.58
CA PHE A 350 6.96 -18.48 -28.78
C PHE A 350 7.80 -18.82 -30.00
N THR A 351 8.39 -20.01 -30.00
CA THR A 351 9.17 -20.55 -31.14
C THR A 351 8.28 -20.99 -32.30
N GLU A 352 7.02 -21.29 -32.00
CA GLU A 352 6.00 -21.72 -32.96
C GLU A 352 4.62 -21.22 -32.51
N PRO A 353 3.60 -21.21 -33.40
CA PRO A 353 2.26 -20.79 -33.01
C PRO A 353 1.61 -21.76 -31.99
N MET A 354 1.10 -21.22 -30.89
CA MET A 354 0.50 -21.94 -29.78
C MET A 354 -1.03 -21.77 -29.73
N SER A 355 -1.70 -22.61 -28.93
CA SER A 355 -3.12 -22.44 -28.59
C SER A 355 -3.25 -21.94 -27.15
N CYS A 356 -4.19 -21.05 -26.90
CA CYS A 356 -4.48 -20.58 -25.56
C CYS A 356 -5.97 -20.31 -25.35
N VAL A 357 -6.37 -20.26 -24.08
CA VAL A 357 -7.62 -19.64 -23.65
C VAL A 357 -7.30 -18.40 -22.83
N ASN A 358 -7.99 -17.30 -23.12
CA ASN A 358 -7.88 -16.03 -22.41
C ASN A 358 -9.30 -15.66 -21.93
N SER A 359 -9.47 -15.37 -20.65
CA SER A 359 -10.79 -14.97 -20.11
C SER A 359 -11.29 -13.62 -20.66
N CYS A 360 -10.37 -12.75 -21.11
CA CYS A 360 -10.69 -11.45 -21.71
C CYS A 360 -11.06 -11.59 -23.21
N ALA A 361 -10.30 -12.38 -23.98
CA ALA A 361 -10.41 -12.45 -25.44
C ALA A 361 -10.95 -13.78 -26.01
N GLY A 362 -11.26 -14.75 -25.16
CA GLY A 362 -11.71 -16.08 -25.56
C GLY A 362 -10.58 -17.04 -25.96
N SER A 363 -10.95 -18.13 -26.65
CA SER A 363 -9.98 -19.14 -27.12
C SER A 363 -9.37 -18.74 -28.46
N ALA A 364 -8.07 -18.91 -28.60
CA ALA A 364 -7.35 -18.60 -29.83
C ALA A 364 -6.35 -19.69 -30.20
N THR A 365 -6.15 -19.85 -31.51
CA THR A 365 -5.11 -20.71 -32.07
C THR A 365 -4.15 -19.84 -32.88
N ARG A 366 -2.94 -20.35 -33.15
CA ARG A 366 -1.88 -19.64 -33.89
C ARG A 366 -1.33 -18.39 -33.18
N ILE A 367 -1.36 -18.39 -31.85
CA ILE A 367 -0.80 -17.30 -31.04
C ILE A 367 0.72 -17.43 -30.99
N THR A 368 1.43 -16.35 -31.33
CA THR A 368 2.90 -16.29 -31.32
C THR A 368 3.43 -15.52 -30.12
N THR A 369 2.59 -14.68 -29.49
CA THR A 369 2.95 -13.91 -28.30
C THR A 369 1.77 -13.86 -27.33
N VAL A 370 2.05 -14.05 -26.04
CA VAL A 370 1.12 -13.70 -24.96
C VAL A 370 1.72 -12.62 -24.07
N GLY A 371 0.88 -11.87 -23.37
CA GLY A 371 1.40 -10.81 -22.51
C GLY A 371 0.41 -10.28 -21.48
N ASN A 372 0.92 -9.38 -20.64
CA ASN A 372 0.17 -8.64 -19.64
C ASN A 372 0.65 -7.19 -19.65
N HIS A 373 -0.24 -6.25 -19.97
CA HIS A 373 0.09 -4.83 -20.14
C HIS A 373 -0.35 -4.02 -18.91
N TYR A 374 0.59 -3.30 -18.31
CA TYR A 374 0.38 -2.44 -17.16
C TYR A 374 0.09 -0.99 -17.56
N PHE A 375 -1.02 -0.46 -17.04
CA PHE A 375 -1.36 0.96 -17.11
C PHE A 375 -0.96 1.70 -15.84
N SER A 376 -0.20 2.78 -15.99
CA SER A 376 -0.02 3.73 -14.90
C SER A 376 -1.32 4.45 -14.57
N ALA A 377 -1.44 4.91 -13.32
CA ALA A 377 -2.65 5.53 -12.80
C ALA A 377 -3.23 6.70 -13.62
N PRO A 378 -2.42 7.58 -14.25
CA PRO A 378 -2.94 8.63 -15.13
C PRO A 378 -3.67 8.08 -16.37
N LEU A 379 -3.37 6.86 -16.79
CA LEU A 379 -3.92 6.21 -17.98
C LEU A 379 -5.10 5.28 -17.68
N TRP A 380 -5.49 5.08 -16.41
CA TRP A 380 -6.60 4.17 -16.08
C TRP A 380 -7.91 4.56 -16.76
N THR A 381 -8.15 5.85 -16.97
CA THR A 381 -9.33 6.32 -17.71
C THR A 381 -9.33 5.89 -19.18
N ILE A 382 -8.16 5.71 -19.82
CA ILE A 382 -8.07 5.16 -21.19
C ILE A 382 -8.63 3.74 -21.24
N GLY A 383 -8.24 2.91 -20.27
CA GLY A 383 -8.71 1.53 -20.19
C GLY A 383 -10.24 1.46 -20.17
N HIS A 384 -10.88 2.40 -19.49
CA HIS A 384 -12.34 2.47 -19.37
C HIS A 384 -13.04 3.11 -20.57
N SER A 385 -12.38 4.00 -21.31
CA SER A 385 -12.99 4.76 -22.42
C SER A 385 -12.69 4.20 -23.80
N THR A 386 -11.71 3.28 -23.92
CA THR A 386 -11.21 2.76 -25.19
C THR A 386 -11.53 1.26 -25.33
N SER A 387 -11.79 0.78 -26.55
CA SER A 387 -12.00 -0.65 -26.77
C SER A 387 -10.72 -1.45 -26.54
N ILE A 388 -10.85 -2.68 -26.03
CA ILE A 388 -9.73 -3.62 -25.88
C ILE A 388 -8.96 -3.79 -27.19
N ASP A 389 -9.65 -3.82 -28.33
CA ASP A 389 -9.02 -3.99 -29.64
C ASP A 389 -8.12 -2.81 -30.02
N SER A 390 -8.56 -1.57 -29.76
CA SER A 390 -7.75 -0.37 -30.00
C SER A 390 -6.49 -0.39 -29.13
N LEU A 391 -6.66 -0.75 -27.86
CA LEU A 391 -5.59 -0.86 -26.89
C LEU A 391 -4.58 -1.93 -27.28
N LYS A 392 -5.07 -3.10 -27.69
CA LYS A 392 -4.28 -4.22 -28.19
C LYS A 392 -3.46 -3.80 -29.41
N ASN A 393 -4.08 -3.11 -30.36
CA ASN A 393 -3.42 -2.62 -31.56
C ASN A 393 -2.29 -1.64 -31.22
N LYS A 394 -2.53 -0.71 -30.29
CA LYS A 394 -1.52 0.25 -29.82
C LYS A 394 -0.33 -0.48 -29.18
N VAL A 395 -0.58 -1.39 -28.24
CA VAL A 395 0.47 -2.17 -27.56
C VAL A 395 1.24 -3.06 -28.54
N CYS A 396 0.56 -3.71 -29.47
CA CYS A 396 1.19 -4.55 -30.49
C CYS A 396 2.06 -3.72 -31.44
N THR A 397 1.58 -2.55 -31.87
CA THR A 397 2.35 -1.64 -32.72
C THR A 397 3.62 -1.17 -32.00
N LEU A 398 3.51 -0.69 -30.76
CA LEU A 398 4.64 -0.26 -29.95
C LEU A 398 5.65 -1.36 -29.71
N SER A 399 5.17 -2.58 -29.53
CA SER A 399 6.02 -3.74 -29.32
C SER A 399 6.44 -4.42 -30.63
N THR A 400 6.09 -3.93 -31.83
CA THR A 400 6.39 -4.62 -33.11
C THR A 400 5.84 -6.06 -33.21
N ARG A 401 4.70 -6.32 -32.58
CA ARG A 401 3.95 -7.60 -32.66
C ARG A 401 2.72 -7.42 -33.54
N ARG A 402 2.17 -8.54 -34.04
CA ARG A 402 0.93 -8.54 -34.82
C ARG A 402 -0.28 -8.77 -33.91
N PRO A 403 -1.32 -7.92 -33.93
CA PRO A 403 -2.50 -8.09 -33.09
C PRO A 403 -3.19 -9.45 -33.28
N GLU A 404 -3.26 -9.97 -34.50
CA GLU A 404 -4.01 -11.20 -34.83
C GLU A 404 -3.38 -12.45 -34.20
N SER A 405 -2.06 -12.41 -33.94
CA SER A 405 -1.30 -13.50 -33.34
C SER A 405 -0.79 -13.19 -31.93
N THR A 406 -1.37 -12.18 -31.28
CA THR A 406 -1.02 -11.77 -29.91
C THR A 406 -2.25 -11.86 -29.00
N SER A 407 -2.09 -12.37 -27.78
CA SER A 407 -3.14 -12.37 -26.75
C SER A 407 -2.64 -11.65 -25.50
N LEU A 408 -3.33 -10.59 -25.08
CA LEU A 408 -2.93 -9.75 -23.95
C LEU A 408 -3.95 -9.83 -22.81
N LEU A 409 -3.42 -9.66 -21.60
CA LEU A 409 -4.12 -9.26 -20.39
C LEU A 409 -3.80 -7.78 -20.09
N TYR A 410 -4.59 -7.13 -19.24
CA TYR A 410 -4.40 -5.73 -18.85
C TYR A 410 -4.50 -5.54 -17.36
N THR A 411 -3.56 -4.80 -16.74
CA THR A 411 -3.51 -4.66 -15.29
C THR A 411 -3.20 -3.25 -14.81
N GLY A 412 -3.80 -2.86 -13.68
CA GLY A 412 -3.38 -1.71 -12.88
C GLY A 412 -2.23 -2.01 -11.89
N ALA A 413 -1.77 -3.26 -11.77
CA ALA A 413 -0.68 -3.66 -10.89
C ALA A 413 0.69 -3.57 -11.61
N LYS A 414 1.71 -3.04 -10.93
CA LYS A 414 3.02 -2.74 -11.54
C LYS A 414 3.73 -4.03 -11.96
N MET A 415 4.35 -4.04 -13.16
CA MET A 415 5.12 -5.20 -13.63
C MET A 415 6.41 -5.44 -12.84
N ASP A 416 6.89 -4.43 -12.11
CA ASP A 416 7.99 -4.58 -11.16
C ASP A 416 7.61 -5.50 -9.97
N ASN A 417 6.31 -5.70 -9.73
CA ASN A 417 5.76 -6.57 -8.69
C ASN A 417 5.23 -7.92 -9.24
N LEU A 418 5.61 -8.27 -10.48
CA LEU A 418 5.26 -9.55 -11.11
C LEU A 418 5.85 -10.72 -10.32
N SER A 419 5.00 -11.63 -9.86
CA SER A 419 5.43 -12.91 -9.28
C SER A 419 5.53 -13.97 -10.38
N ILE A 420 6.58 -14.80 -10.32
CA ILE A 420 6.79 -15.91 -11.26
C ILE A 420 7.01 -17.18 -10.45
N GLN A 421 6.00 -18.03 -10.42
CA GLN A 421 6.02 -19.29 -9.68
C GLN A 421 6.22 -20.47 -10.62
N ARG A 422 7.29 -21.23 -10.41
CA ARG A 422 7.51 -22.51 -11.09
C ARG A 422 7.14 -23.65 -10.14
N THR A 423 6.25 -24.52 -10.60
CA THR A 423 5.92 -25.77 -9.90
C THR A 423 6.14 -26.95 -10.85
N ASP A 424 6.59 -28.07 -10.31
CA ASP A 424 6.86 -29.27 -11.10
C ASP A 424 6.54 -30.55 -10.35
N TYR A 425 6.31 -31.60 -11.13
CA TYR A 425 6.20 -32.97 -10.65
C TYR A 425 6.56 -33.93 -11.78
N LYS A 426 7.66 -34.66 -11.62
CA LYS A 426 8.22 -35.53 -12.67
C LYS A 426 8.47 -34.74 -13.96
N ASP A 427 7.78 -35.10 -15.04
CA ASP A 427 7.86 -34.42 -16.32
C ASP A 427 6.89 -33.24 -16.47
N MET A 428 5.95 -33.01 -15.52
CA MET A 428 5.02 -31.87 -15.57
C MET A 428 5.67 -30.61 -15.00
N VAL A 429 5.64 -29.52 -15.76
CA VAL A 429 6.09 -28.19 -15.34
C VAL A 429 4.98 -27.18 -15.59
N VAL A 430 4.75 -26.30 -14.61
CA VAL A 430 3.81 -25.18 -14.70
C VAL A 430 4.51 -23.91 -14.24
N TYR A 431 4.39 -22.85 -15.02
CA TYR A 431 4.68 -21.48 -14.59
C TYR A 431 3.36 -20.73 -14.40
N ALA A 432 3.23 -20.05 -13.26
CA ALA A 432 2.19 -19.05 -13.01
C ALA A 432 2.86 -17.69 -12.87
N LEU A 433 2.58 -16.79 -13.82
CA LEU A 433 3.04 -15.41 -13.81
C LEU A 433 1.88 -14.54 -13.38
N VAL A 434 2.01 -13.88 -12.22
CA VAL A 434 0.90 -13.23 -11.53
C VAL A 434 1.21 -11.76 -11.26
N THR A 435 0.24 -10.90 -11.54
CA THR A 435 0.19 -9.53 -11.00
C THR A 435 -1.10 -9.39 -10.19
N ALA A 436 -1.05 -8.69 -9.06
CA ALA A 436 -2.21 -8.53 -8.20
C ALA A 436 -2.13 -7.23 -7.39
N GLY A 437 -3.28 -6.60 -7.18
CA GLY A 437 -3.48 -5.45 -6.30
C GLY A 437 -4.91 -5.45 -5.75
N VAL A 438 -5.13 -5.05 -4.50
CA VAL A 438 -6.41 -5.27 -3.80
C VAL A 438 -6.90 -4.12 -2.91
N GLU A 439 -6.15 -3.04 -2.74
CA GLU A 439 -6.53 -2.02 -1.74
C GLU A 439 -7.76 -1.19 -2.12
N THR A 440 -7.90 -0.82 -3.39
CA THR A 440 -8.93 0.14 -3.82
C THR A 440 -10.10 -0.50 -4.57
N ASN A 441 -9.97 -1.74 -5.02
CA ASN A 441 -10.91 -2.38 -5.95
C ASN A 441 -11.27 -3.82 -5.61
N ALA A 442 -10.85 -4.36 -4.46
CA ALA A 442 -11.22 -5.72 -4.08
C ALA A 442 -12.74 -5.82 -3.87
N ILE A 443 -13.36 -6.88 -4.39
CA ILE A 443 -14.79 -7.13 -4.30
C ILE A 443 -15.10 -8.54 -3.80
N CYS A 444 -16.23 -8.67 -3.13
CA CYS A 444 -16.93 -9.93 -2.92
C CYS A 444 -17.98 -10.08 -4.03
N SER A 445 -17.69 -10.91 -5.04
CA SER A 445 -18.53 -11.00 -6.25
C SER A 445 -19.98 -11.43 -6.01
N SER A 446 -20.28 -12.04 -4.86
CA SER A 446 -21.65 -12.43 -4.47
C SER A 446 -22.46 -11.33 -3.77
N VAL A 447 -21.85 -10.17 -3.49
CA VAL A 447 -22.47 -9.08 -2.71
C VAL A 447 -22.30 -7.72 -3.36
N ASP A 448 -21.10 -7.41 -3.84
CA ASP A 448 -20.78 -6.08 -4.36
C ASP A 448 -21.32 -5.90 -5.79
N GLU A 449 -21.67 -4.65 -6.12
CA GLU A 449 -22.13 -4.26 -7.46
C GLU A 449 -20.94 -3.98 -8.38
N GLY A 450 -20.96 -4.55 -9.60
CA GLY A 450 -19.99 -4.22 -10.64
C GLY A 450 -20.34 -2.89 -11.31
N LYS A 451 -19.46 -1.88 -11.17
CA LYS A 451 -19.64 -0.53 -11.75
C LYS A 451 -18.62 -0.18 -12.83
N PHE A 452 -17.69 -1.08 -13.13
CA PHE A 452 -16.56 -0.82 -14.02
C PHE A 452 -16.60 -1.72 -15.25
N TYR A 453 -16.22 -1.15 -16.38
CA TYR A 453 -15.78 -1.87 -17.58
C TYR A 453 -14.26 -1.74 -17.61
N GLU A 454 -13.53 -2.86 -17.47
CA GLU A 454 -12.10 -3.15 -17.78
C GLU A 454 -11.07 -1.98 -17.73
N PRO A 455 -9.89 -2.13 -17.09
CA PRO A 455 -9.03 -3.32 -17.14
C PRO A 455 -8.81 -4.08 -15.82
N GLY A 456 -8.16 -5.24 -15.93
CA GLY A 456 -7.86 -6.19 -14.86
C GLY A 456 -6.97 -5.69 -13.72
N THR A 457 -6.91 -6.42 -12.61
CA THR A 457 -5.94 -6.14 -11.55
C THR A 457 -5.25 -7.40 -11.06
N ILE A 458 -5.99 -8.47 -10.77
CA ILE A 458 -5.41 -9.80 -10.56
C ILE A 458 -5.35 -10.54 -11.89
N ASN A 459 -4.18 -10.58 -12.50
CA ASN A 459 -3.95 -11.24 -13.79
C ASN A 459 -3.01 -12.42 -13.63
N ILE A 460 -3.37 -13.54 -14.26
CA ILE A 460 -2.68 -14.82 -14.11
C ILE A 460 -2.40 -15.40 -15.50
N ILE A 461 -1.12 -15.53 -15.86
CA ILE A 461 -0.68 -16.28 -17.05
C ILE A 461 -0.15 -17.65 -16.60
N ILE A 462 -0.74 -18.71 -17.12
CA ILE A 462 -0.34 -20.10 -16.90
C ILE A 462 0.32 -20.64 -18.16
N LEU A 463 1.57 -21.08 -18.03
CA LEU A 463 2.31 -21.79 -19.06
C LEU A 463 2.62 -23.21 -18.56
N THR A 464 2.52 -24.21 -19.43
CA THR A 464 2.89 -25.58 -19.09
C THR A 464 3.54 -26.28 -20.25
N ASN A 465 4.47 -27.20 -19.97
CA ASN A 465 5.03 -28.05 -21.01
C ASN A 465 4.04 -29.09 -21.55
N MET A 466 2.92 -29.36 -20.87
CA MET A 466 1.93 -30.37 -21.26
C MET A 466 0.95 -29.86 -22.32
N ARG A 467 0.54 -30.73 -23.25
CA ARG A 467 -0.51 -30.39 -24.23
C ARG A 467 -1.87 -30.49 -23.54
N LEU A 468 -2.77 -29.51 -23.76
CA LEU A 468 -4.05 -29.44 -23.03
C LEU A 468 -5.22 -29.60 -24.00
N THR A 469 -6.19 -30.44 -23.67
CA THR A 469 -7.48 -30.41 -24.38
C THR A 469 -8.26 -29.16 -24.01
N ALA A 470 -9.26 -28.78 -24.81
CA ALA A 470 -10.16 -27.66 -24.49
C ALA A 470 -10.81 -27.80 -23.10
N ARG A 471 -11.17 -29.05 -22.72
CA ARG A 471 -11.67 -29.39 -21.38
C ARG A 471 -10.63 -29.08 -20.29
N ALA A 472 -9.36 -29.44 -20.52
CA ALA A 472 -8.27 -29.16 -19.58
C ALA A 472 -7.95 -27.65 -19.52
N GLN A 473 -8.06 -26.92 -20.62
CA GLN A 473 -7.89 -25.47 -20.60
C GLN A 473 -8.98 -24.78 -19.75
N ALA A 474 -10.25 -25.14 -19.97
CA ALA A 474 -11.36 -24.60 -19.18
C ALA A 474 -11.23 -24.94 -17.68
N ARG A 475 -10.85 -26.18 -17.34
CA ARG A 475 -10.63 -26.59 -15.95
C ARG A 475 -9.42 -25.91 -15.29
N ALA A 476 -8.41 -25.51 -16.07
CA ALA A 476 -7.27 -24.78 -15.53
C ALA A 476 -7.68 -23.39 -15.01
N ILE A 477 -8.60 -22.70 -15.71
CA ILE A 477 -9.17 -21.42 -15.26
C ILE A 477 -9.89 -21.60 -13.91
N ILE A 478 -10.65 -22.69 -13.73
CA ILE A 478 -11.34 -22.99 -12.47
C ILE A 478 -10.32 -23.18 -11.34
N SER A 479 -9.33 -24.05 -11.52
CA SER A 479 -8.28 -24.30 -10.52
C SER A 479 -7.50 -23.03 -10.15
N ALA A 480 -7.23 -22.17 -11.13
CA ALA A 480 -6.60 -20.86 -10.89
C ALA A 480 -7.53 -19.92 -10.09
N THR A 481 -8.81 -19.90 -10.40
CA THR A 481 -9.81 -19.07 -9.72
C THR A 481 -9.98 -19.49 -8.25
N GLU A 482 -10.11 -20.79 -7.99
CA GLU A 482 -10.19 -21.35 -6.63
C GLU A 482 -8.93 -21.00 -5.81
N ALA A 483 -7.74 -21.19 -6.40
CA ALA A 483 -6.47 -20.87 -5.75
C ALA A 483 -6.32 -19.38 -5.42
N LYS A 484 -6.73 -18.50 -6.33
CA LYS A 484 -6.77 -17.05 -6.12
C LYS A 484 -7.70 -16.69 -4.96
N SER A 485 -8.93 -17.19 -4.97
CA SER A 485 -9.89 -16.87 -3.90
C SER A 485 -9.43 -17.42 -2.55
N ALA A 486 -8.82 -18.59 -2.50
CA ALA A 486 -8.19 -19.13 -1.29
C ALA A 486 -7.04 -18.24 -0.78
N ALA A 487 -6.19 -17.72 -1.68
CA ALA A 487 -5.13 -16.78 -1.30
C ALA A 487 -5.69 -15.49 -0.68
N LEU A 488 -6.75 -14.92 -1.26
CA LEU A 488 -7.43 -13.73 -0.71
C LEU A 488 -8.08 -14.00 0.65
N GLN A 489 -8.71 -15.17 0.81
CA GLN A 489 -9.34 -15.59 2.07
C GLN A 489 -8.29 -15.77 3.18
N ASP A 490 -7.19 -16.46 2.90
CA ASP A 490 -6.10 -16.68 3.87
C ASP A 490 -5.39 -15.39 4.26
N LEU A 491 -5.34 -14.43 3.34
CA LEU A 491 -4.85 -13.09 3.61
C LEU A 491 -5.90 -12.21 4.30
N ASP A 492 -7.14 -12.66 4.50
CA ASP A 492 -8.26 -11.87 4.99
C ASP A 492 -8.43 -10.54 4.25
N ILE A 493 -8.33 -10.58 2.91
CA ILE A 493 -8.58 -9.38 2.10
C ILE A 493 -10.06 -9.03 2.19
N ARG A 494 -10.35 -7.77 2.52
CA ARG A 494 -11.71 -7.25 2.67
C ARG A 494 -12.15 -6.58 1.38
N SER A 495 -13.46 -6.61 1.10
CA SER A 495 -14.00 -5.81 0.00
C SER A 495 -13.77 -4.32 0.27
N SER A 496 -13.24 -3.61 -0.73
CA SER A 496 -13.03 -2.17 -0.68
C SER A 496 -14.36 -1.39 -0.66
N TYR A 497 -15.46 -2.02 -1.08
CA TYR A 497 -16.79 -1.42 -1.13
C TYR A 497 -17.62 -1.79 0.11
N SER A 498 -17.65 -3.09 0.43
CA SER A 498 -18.40 -3.67 1.56
C SER A 498 -17.45 -4.43 2.52
N PRO A 499 -16.66 -3.74 3.36
CA PRO A 499 -15.60 -4.35 4.17
C PRO A 499 -16.04 -5.39 5.19
N ARG A 500 -17.36 -5.58 5.37
CA ARG A 500 -17.95 -6.68 6.14
C ARG A 500 -17.76 -8.04 5.48
N TYR A 501 -17.52 -8.08 4.17
CA TYR A 501 -17.29 -9.30 3.42
C TYR A 501 -15.82 -9.45 3.02
N GLN A 502 -15.36 -10.70 2.95
CA GLN A 502 -14.05 -11.02 2.38
C GLN A 502 -14.13 -10.95 0.86
N ALA A 503 -13.08 -10.43 0.23
CA ALA A 503 -13.01 -10.34 -1.22
C ALA A 503 -12.72 -11.71 -1.85
N THR A 504 -13.33 -11.96 -3.01
CA THR A 504 -13.09 -13.15 -3.84
C THR A 504 -12.25 -12.84 -5.07
N GLY A 505 -12.06 -11.54 -5.37
CA GLY A 505 -11.34 -11.01 -6.53
C GLY A 505 -11.35 -9.49 -6.55
N THR A 506 -11.04 -8.89 -7.70
CA THR A 506 -11.13 -7.43 -7.93
C THR A 506 -12.24 -7.02 -8.91
N GLY A 507 -13.02 -7.99 -9.39
CA GLY A 507 -14.08 -7.78 -10.37
C GLY A 507 -13.61 -7.73 -11.82
N THR A 508 -12.31 -7.51 -12.04
CA THR A 508 -11.68 -7.49 -13.36
C THR A 508 -10.61 -8.56 -13.50
N ASP A 509 -10.63 -9.62 -12.69
CA ASP A 509 -9.57 -10.64 -12.70
C ASP A 509 -9.49 -11.38 -14.05
N GLU A 510 -8.28 -11.56 -14.58
CA GLU A 510 -8.05 -12.21 -15.87
C GLU A 510 -7.13 -13.45 -15.76
N VAL A 511 -7.44 -14.49 -16.54
CA VAL A 511 -6.65 -15.73 -16.60
C VAL A 511 -6.37 -16.10 -18.06
N LEU A 512 -5.09 -16.32 -18.38
CA LEU A 512 -4.63 -16.82 -19.67
C LEU A 512 -3.90 -18.14 -19.48
N VAL A 513 -4.29 -19.18 -20.23
CA VAL A 513 -3.66 -20.51 -20.18
C VAL A 513 -3.12 -20.89 -21.55
N VAL A 514 -1.82 -21.17 -21.65
CA VAL A 514 -1.15 -21.62 -22.88
C VAL A 514 -0.85 -23.11 -22.77
N GLU A 515 -1.23 -23.89 -23.80
CA GLU A 515 -0.84 -25.30 -23.88
C GLU A 515 0.62 -25.48 -24.31
N GLY A 516 1.25 -26.58 -23.93
CA GLY A 516 2.57 -26.99 -24.39
C GLY A 516 2.53 -28.05 -25.51
N ARG A 517 3.64 -28.79 -25.62
CA ARG A 517 3.88 -29.83 -26.65
C ARG A 517 4.23 -31.21 -26.10
N GLY A 518 4.22 -31.35 -24.78
CA GLY A 518 4.41 -32.61 -24.09
C GLY A 518 3.19 -33.52 -24.20
N LYS A 519 3.08 -34.44 -23.23
CA LYS A 519 1.96 -35.40 -23.19
C LYS A 519 0.62 -34.67 -23.08
N THR A 520 -0.40 -35.22 -23.73
CA THR A 520 -1.77 -34.71 -23.65
C THR A 520 -2.33 -34.94 -22.25
N VAL A 521 -2.89 -33.88 -21.67
CA VAL A 521 -3.62 -33.89 -20.41
C VAL A 521 -5.05 -33.45 -20.66
N GLU A 522 -6.00 -34.26 -20.20
CA GLU A 522 -7.44 -34.03 -20.41
C GLU A 522 -8.15 -33.42 -19.18
N ASN A 523 -7.46 -33.36 -18.05
CA ASN A 523 -7.99 -32.87 -16.79
C ASN A 523 -6.95 -32.10 -15.98
N THR A 524 -7.35 -30.89 -15.57
CA THR A 524 -6.58 -29.94 -14.76
C THR A 524 -7.42 -29.46 -13.55
N GLY A 525 -8.49 -30.18 -13.19
CA GLY A 525 -9.25 -29.88 -11.96
C GLY A 525 -8.46 -30.27 -10.70
N GLY A 526 -8.94 -29.85 -9.52
CA GLY A 526 -8.20 -29.99 -8.25
C GLY A 526 -7.74 -31.41 -7.85
N HIS A 527 -8.38 -32.46 -8.36
CA HIS A 527 -7.96 -33.86 -8.13
C HIS A 527 -6.86 -34.35 -9.09
N SER A 528 -6.52 -33.57 -10.11
CA SER A 528 -5.47 -33.91 -11.08
C SER A 528 -4.14 -33.31 -10.64
N LYS A 529 -3.04 -34.00 -10.95
CA LYS A 529 -1.71 -33.49 -10.60
C LYS A 529 -1.40 -32.16 -11.27
N LEU A 530 -1.77 -31.98 -12.55
CA LEU A 530 -1.53 -30.70 -13.24
C LEU A 530 -2.39 -29.57 -12.64
N GLY A 531 -3.63 -29.87 -12.24
CA GLY A 531 -4.49 -28.93 -11.53
C GLY A 531 -3.93 -28.51 -10.17
N GLU A 532 -3.39 -29.46 -9.40
CA GLU A 532 -2.69 -29.20 -8.12
C GLU A 532 -1.50 -28.25 -8.33
N LEU A 533 -0.67 -28.48 -9.35
CA LEU A 533 0.50 -27.64 -9.66
C LEU A 533 0.07 -26.21 -10.03
N ILE A 534 -0.95 -26.08 -10.89
CA ILE A 534 -1.56 -24.78 -11.23
C ILE A 534 -2.04 -24.07 -9.96
N ALA A 535 -2.84 -24.76 -9.13
CA ALA A 535 -3.40 -24.17 -7.92
C ALA A 535 -2.31 -23.71 -6.94
N LYS A 536 -1.26 -24.52 -6.73
CA LYS A 536 -0.11 -24.14 -5.88
C LYS A 536 0.64 -22.92 -6.41
N GLY A 537 0.94 -22.91 -7.71
CA GLY A 537 1.65 -21.80 -8.35
C GLY A 537 0.84 -20.50 -8.28
N VAL A 538 -0.46 -20.56 -8.59
CA VAL A 538 -1.34 -19.39 -8.52
C VAL A 538 -1.53 -18.89 -7.10
N TYR A 539 -1.78 -19.78 -6.14
CA TYR A 539 -1.96 -19.41 -4.73
C TYR A 539 -0.73 -18.65 -4.19
N GLN A 540 0.48 -19.17 -4.43
CA GLN A 540 1.71 -18.49 -4.00
C GLN A 540 1.94 -17.19 -4.76
N GLY A 541 1.69 -17.18 -6.07
CA GLY A 541 1.88 -16.01 -6.93
C GLY A 541 0.99 -14.85 -6.52
N VAL A 542 -0.30 -15.12 -6.22
CA VAL A 542 -1.24 -14.09 -5.74
C VAL A 542 -0.78 -13.52 -4.40
N LYS A 543 -0.35 -14.36 -3.45
CA LYS A 543 0.14 -13.89 -2.13
C LYS A 543 1.39 -13.03 -2.25
N GLU A 544 2.35 -13.46 -3.07
CA GLU A 544 3.58 -12.70 -3.30
C GLU A 544 3.29 -11.37 -3.98
N SER A 545 2.49 -11.36 -5.05
CA SER A 545 2.15 -10.13 -5.78
C SER A 545 1.38 -9.13 -4.92
N ILE A 546 0.40 -9.57 -4.10
CA ILE A 546 -0.31 -8.69 -3.16
C ILE A 546 0.67 -8.12 -2.12
N SER A 547 1.60 -8.93 -1.64
CA SER A 547 2.62 -8.48 -0.68
C SER A 547 3.54 -7.43 -1.30
N LEU A 548 4.00 -7.62 -2.55
CA LEU A 548 4.85 -6.66 -3.26
C LEU A 548 4.08 -5.38 -3.63
N GLN A 549 2.82 -5.51 -4.08
CA GLN A 549 2.02 -4.39 -4.59
C GLN A 549 1.42 -3.52 -3.48
N ASN A 550 0.83 -4.12 -2.44
CA ASN A 550 0.08 -3.43 -1.40
C ASN A 550 0.73 -3.52 -0.02
N GLY A 551 1.87 -4.19 0.11
CA GLY A 551 2.47 -4.43 1.42
C GLY A 551 1.75 -5.50 2.26
N LEU A 552 0.63 -6.05 1.81
CA LEU A 552 -0.25 -6.89 2.63
C LEU A 552 0.29 -8.31 2.79
N SER A 553 0.34 -8.78 4.03
CA SER A 553 0.65 -10.17 4.38
C SER A 553 -0.35 -10.70 5.41
N ALA A 554 -0.44 -12.02 5.61
CA ALA A 554 -1.31 -12.61 6.62
C ALA A 554 -0.99 -12.09 8.03
N ARG A 555 0.29 -11.81 8.31
CA ARG A 555 0.73 -11.18 9.55
C ARG A 555 0.78 -9.66 9.35
N ARG A 556 -0.12 -8.95 9.99
CA ARG A 556 -0.19 -7.49 9.99
C ARG A 556 -0.89 -6.98 11.24
N SER A 557 -0.73 -5.70 11.55
CA SER A 557 -1.20 -5.12 12.80
C SER A 557 -2.73 -5.13 12.89
N VAL A 558 -3.25 -5.20 14.12
CA VAL A 558 -4.69 -5.06 14.36
C VAL A 558 -5.21 -3.71 13.85
N PHE A 559 -4.40 -2.65 13.91
CA PHE A 559 -4.73 -1.33 13.36
C PHE A 559 -4.95 -1.37 11.84
N GLN A 560 -4.09 -2.07 11.10
CA GLN A 560 -4.28 -2.24 9.67
C GLN A 560 -5.54 -3.04 9.36
N ARG A 561 -5.81 -4.12 10.12
CA ARG A 561 -7.04 -4.93 9.99
C ARG A 561 -8.33 -4.13 10.29
N LEU A 562 -8.27 -3.18 11.22
CA LEU A 562 -9.36 -2.26 11.53
C LEU A 562 -9.57 -1.26 10.39
N ASN A 563 -8.49 -0.68 9.86
CA ASN A 563 -8.53 0.23 8.72
C ASN A 563 -9.13 -0.44 7.47
N GLU A 564 -8.72 -1.67 7.14
CA GLU A 564 -9.29 -2.48 6.05
C GLU A 564 -10.79 -2.73 6.22
N ARG A 565 -11.28 -2.76 7.47
CA ARG A 565 -12.71 -2.91 7.80
C ARG A 565 -13.45 -1.58 7.86
N LYS A 566 -12.78 -0.46 7.59
CA LYS A 566 -13.29 0.91 7.75
C LYS A 566 -13.80 1.18 9.17
N ILE A 567 -13.09 0.65 10.17
CA ILE A 567 -13.34 0.90 11.59
C ILE A 567 -12.33 1.92 12.09
N ASP A 568 -12.76 3.16 12.23
CA ASP A 568 -11.96 4.25 12.80
C ASP A 568 -12.13 4.30 14.32
N LEU A 569 -11.05 3.98 15.04
CA LEU A 569 -11.05 3.99 16.51
C LEU A 569 -11.35 5.38 17.08
N TYR A 570 -10.87 6.45 16.42
CA TYR A 570 -11.12 7.81 16.91
C TYR A 570 -12.60 8.15 16.77
N GLY A 571 -13.16 7.96 15.56
CA GLY A 571 -14.59 8.12 15.28
C GLY A 571 -15.47 7.33 16.27
N LEU A 572 -15.10 6.08 16.59
CA LEU A 572 -15.82 5.29 17.58
C LEU A 572 -15.87 5.95 18.98
N VAL A 573 -14.74 6.49 19.45
CA VAL A 573 -14.67 7.12 20.76
C VAL A 573 -15.36 8.50 20.74
N SER A 574 -15.16 9.29 19.68
CA SER A 574 -15.71 10.66 19.59
C SER A 574 -17.21 10.70 19.33
N GLU A 575 -17.74 9.77 18.53
CA GLU A 575 -19.15 9.80 18.10
C GLU A 575 -20.10 9.02 19.03
N CYS A 576 -19.57 8.25 19.99
CA CYS A 576 -20.43 7.49 20.92
C CYS A 576 -21.28 8.38 21.84
N GLY A 577 -20.94 9.66 21.99
CA GLY A 577 -21.67 10.63 22.83
C GLY A 577 -21.62 10.34 24.33
N ARG A 578 -20.74 9.43 24.78
CA ARG A 578 -20.61 9.00 26.18
C ARG A 578 -19.38 9.58 26.90
N PHE A 579 -18.44 10.15 26.16
CA PHE A 579 -17.25 10.80 26.70
C PHE A 579 -17.34 12.31 26.49
N SER A 580 -16.88 13.10 27.46
CA SER A 580 -16.73 14.55 27.25
C SER A 580 -15.64 14.81 26.20
N ARG A 581 -15.61 16.01 25.62
CA ARG A 581 -14.58 16.36 24.63
C ARG A 581 -13.16 16.25 25.19
N GLU A 582 -12.98 16.60 26.46
CA GLU A 582 -11.69 16.48 27.16
C GLU A 582 -11.29 15.00 27.36
N ASP A 583 -12.30 14.12 27.46
CA ASP A 583 -12.12 12.71 27.79
C ASP A 583 -11.80 11.85 26.57
N VAL A 584 -12.31 12.22 25.39
CA VAL A 584 -12.14 11.48 24.13
C VAL A 584 -10.67 11.21 23.84
N SER A 585 -9.80 12.23 23.94
CA SER A 585 -8.37 12.08 23.64
C SER A 585 -7.69 11.05 24.56
N GLY A 586 -7.99 11.09 25.87
CA GLY A 586 -7.40 10.17 26.83
C GLY A 586 -7.89 8.72 26.69
N ILE A 587 -9.18 8.53 26.39
CA ILE A 587 -9.75 7.20 26.16
C ILE A 587 -9.21 6.61 24.84
N TYR A 588 -9.15 7.42 23.79
CA TYR A 588 -8.59 7.02 22.50
C TYR A 588 -7.13 6.58 22.62
N ALA A 589 -6.27 7.42 23.22
CA ALA A 589 -4.87 7.09 23.50
C ALA A 589 -4.74 5.80 24.35
N GLY A 590 -5.61 5.66 25.36
CA GLY A 590 -5.67 4.44 26.18
C GLY A 590 -6.01 3.19 25.37
N LEU A 591 -6.95 3.28 24.43
CA LEU A 591 -7.34 2.19 23.55
C LEU A 591 -6.22 1.80 22.58
N GLU A 592 -5.57 2.78 21.95
CA GLU A 592 -4.39 2.53 21.10
C GLU A 592 -3.30 1.82 21.90
N LYS A 593 -2.98 2.32 23.10
CA LYS A 593 -1.97 1.71 23.98
C LYS A 593 -2.32 0.28 24.37
N LEU A 594 -3.60 -0.03 24.61
CA LEU A 594 -4.03 -1.41 24.87
C LEU A 594 -3.78 -2.30 23.64
N LEU A 595 -4.12 -1.84 22.44
CA LEU A 595 -4.01 -2.61 21.20
C LEU A 595 -2.56 -2.80 20.71
N LEU A 596 -1.59 -2.07 21.25
CA LEU A 596 -0.17 -2.37 21.07
C LEU A 596 0.28 -3.63 21.85
N ASN A 597 -0.50 -4.07 22.84
CA ASN A 597 -0.24 -5.32 23.55
C ASN A 597 -0.70 -6.52 22.71
N PRO A 598 0.17 -7.50 22.41
CA PRO A 598 -0.20 -8.66 21.59
C PRO A 598 -1.40 -9.48 22.10
N SER A 599 -1.60 -9.57 23.42
CA SER A 599 -2.74 -10.29 24.01
C SER A 599 -4.07 -9.57 23.75
N HIS A 600 -4.09 -8.24 23.89
CA HIS A 600 -5.28 -7.44 23.59
C HIS A 600 -5.57 -7.36 22.10
N ALA A 601 -4.53 -7.19 21.28
CA ALA A 601 -4.65 -7.26 19.83
C ALA A 601 -5.23 -8.62 19.39
N GLY A 602 -4.67 -9.73 19.89
CA GLY A 602 -5.15 -11.08 19.57
C GLY A 602 -6.60 -11.33 20.01
N PHE A 603 -7.01 -10.78 21.16
CA PHE A 603 -8.42 -10.82 21.57
C PHE A 603 -9.33 -10.09 20.57
N LEU A 604 -8.97 -8.87 20.15
CA LEU A 604 -9.75 -8.14 19.15
C LEU A 604 -9.73 -8.87 17.79
N GLU A 605 -8.60 -9.42 17.38
CA GLU A 605 -8.48 -10.19 16.14
C GLU A 605 -9.39 -11.44 16.13
N SER A 606 -9.50 -12.13 17.26
CA SER A 606 -10.41 -13.28 17.40
C SER A 606 -11.87 -12.89 17.14
N SER A 607 -12.25 -11.66 17.51
CA SER A 607 -13.58 -11.12 17.25
C SER A 607 -13.86 -10.90 15.76
N PHE A 608 -12.84 -10.72 14.92
CA PHE A 608 -13.02 -10.56 13.47
C PHE A 608 -13.46 -11.87 12.81
N ALA A 609 -12.85 -12.99 13.19
CA ALA A 609 -13.22 -14.31 12.71
C ALA A 609 -14.61 -14.70 13.21
N LEU A 610 -14.86 -14.54 14.51
CA LEU A 610 -16.17 -14.79 15.12
C LEU A 610 -17.26 -13.89 14.51
N GLY A 611 -16.94 -12.62 14.27
CA GLY A 611 -17.83 -11.67 13.62
C GLY A 611 -18.26 -12.13 12.23
N THR A 612 -17.30 -12.57 11.41
CA THR A 612 -17.58 -13.14 10.09
C THR A 612 -18.50 -14.37 10.20
N ALA A 613 -18.19 -15.29 11.11
CA ALA A 613 -19.00 -16.50 11.32
C ALA A 613 -20.43 -16.19 11.79
N CYS A 614 -20.60 -15.21 12.69
CA CYS A 614 -21.92 -14.75 13.14
C CYS A 614 -22.72 -14.12 12.01
N ASP A 615 -22.08 -13.27 11.21
CA ASP A 615 -22.74 -12.60 10.08
C ASP A 615 -23.22 -13.59 9.02
N SER A 616 -22.48 -14.69 8.83
CA SER A 616 -22.86 -15.82 7.97
C SER A 616 -23.82 -16.83 8.63
N GLY A 617 -24.23 -16.60 9.88
CA GLY A 617 -25.12 -17.52 10.60
C GLY A 617 -24.48 -18.86 11.02
N LEU A 618 -23.15 -18.99 10.89
CA LEU A 618 -22.41 -20.19 11.29
C LEU A 618 -22.25 -20.30 12.81
N VAL A 619 -22.28 -19.16 13.51
CA VAL A 619 -22.27 -19.09 14.99
C VAL A 619 -23.41 -18.21 15.47
N CYS A 620 -24.41 -18.82 16.11
CA CYS A 620 -25.61 -18.11 16.58
C CYS A 620 -25.58 -17.77 18.08
N ASP A 621 -24.98 -18.63 18.92
CA ASP A 621 -24.81 -18.35 20.35
C ASP A 621 -23.37 -17.93 20.64
N ILE A 622 -23.22 -16.70 21.14
CA ILE A 622 -21.94 -16.09 21.48
C ILE A 622 -21.79 -15.82 22.98
N LYS A 623 -22.63 -16.40 23.85
CA LYS A 623 -22.57 -16.21 25.33
C LYS A 623 -21.17 -16.38 25.90
N ALA A 624 -20.47 -17.44 25.50
CA ALA A 624 -19.09 -17.69 25.91
C ALA A 624 -18.16 -16.51 25.56
N PHE A 625 -18.32 -15.90 24.38
CA PHE A 625 -17.55 -14.72 24.01
C PHE A 625 -17.95 -13.48 24.82
N GLN A 626 -19.22 -13.37 25.25
CA GLN A 626 -19.67 -12.30 26.14
C GLN A 626 -19.00 -12.37 27.51
N ASP A 627 -18.83 -13.58 28.07
CA ASP A 627 -18.13 -13.78 29.33
C ASP A 627 -16.63 -13.43 29.20
N ILE A 628 -16.00 -13.78 28.07
CA ILE A 628 -14.62 -13.37 27.77
C ILE A 628 -14.53 -11.83 27.68
N CYS A 629 -15.48 -11.17 27.03
CA CYS A 629 -15.53 -9.69 26.98
C CYS A 629 -15.64 -9.07 28.38
N ARG A 630 -16.47 -9.65 29.27
CA ARG A 630 -16.57 -9.19 30.66
C ARG A 630 -15.24 -9.33 31.38
N HIS A 631 -14.61 -10.50 31.30
CA HIS A 631 -13.31 -10.73 31.95
C HIS A 631 -12.23 -9.77 31.43
N LYS A 632 -12.20 -9.52 30.12
CA LYS A 632 -11.25 -8.56 29.53
C LYS A 632 -11.51 -7.12 30.00
N CYS A 633 -12.78 -6.74 30.13
CA CYS A 633 -13.15 -5.44 30.70
C CYS A 633 -12.64 -5.29 32.14
N GLU A 634 -12.83 -6.31 32.99
CA GLU A 634 -12.38 -6.32 34.39
C GLU A 634 -10.85 -6.25 34.51
N GLU A 635 -10.13 -6.98 33.65
CA GLU A 635 -8.67 -6.92 33.54
C GLU A 635 -8.19 -5.51 33.22
N VAL A 636 -8.85 -4.84 32.26
CA VAL A 636 -8.53 -3.45 31.92
C VAL A 636 -8.97 -2.48 33.02
N ALA A 637 -10.11 -2.70 33.68
CA ALA A 637 -10.57 -1.86 34.78
C ALA A 637 -9.66 -1.95 36.02
N GLY A 638 -9.09 -3.14 36.27
CA GLY A 638 -8.41 -3.48 37.52
C GLY A 638 -9.38 -3.78 38.68
N CYS A 639 -10.67 -3.92 38.40
CA CYS A 639 -11.72 -4.23 39.37
C CYS A 639 -12.91 -4.94 38.70
N PRO A 640 -13.81 -5.60 39.46
CA PRO A 640 -15.04 -6.15 38.92
C PRO A 640 -15.92 -5.11 38.22
N VAL A 641 -16.63 -5.55 37.18
CA VAL A 641 -17.54 -4.70 36.38
C VAL A 641 -18.87 -5.42 36.19
N ASP A 642 -19.92 -4.91 36.85
CA ASP A 642 -21.25 -5.55 36.87
C ASP A 642 -21.97 -5.47 35.52
N THR A 643 -21.84 -4.35 34.80
CA THR A 643 -22.57 -4.07 33.56
C THR A 643 -21.65 -3.48 32.49
N LEU A 644 -21.70 -4.05 31.27
CA LEU A 644 -21.05 -3.50 30.09
C LEU A 644 -22.02 -2.58 29.34
N ILE A 645 -21.57 -1.36 29.07
CA ILE A 645 -22.28 -0.39 28.25
C ILE A 645 -21.93 -0.63 26.78
N GLU A 646 -22.92 -0.63 25.89
CA GLU A 646 -22.67 -0.60 24.44
C GLU A 646 -22.29 0.83 24.02
N PHE A 647 -21.06 1.02 23.54
CA PHE A 647 -20.58 2.29 22.96
C PHE A 647 -20.64 2.26 21.44
N VAL A 648 -20.29 1.13 20.82
CA VAL A 648 -20.17 1.02 19.36
C VAL A 648 -21.53 0.80 18.68
N PRO A 649 -21.96 1.69 17.76
CA PRO A 649 -23.19 1.54 16.98
C PRO A 649 -23.27 0.24 16.17
N ARG A 650 -24.49 -0.27 15.98
CA ARG A 650 -24.74 -1.59 15.34
C ARG A 650 -24.32 -1.67 13.88
N ASP A 651 -24.33 -0.55 13.18
CA ASP A 651 -23.98 -0.42 11.76
C ASP A 651 -22.46 -0.26 11.51
N MET A 652 -21.68 0.01 12.57
CA MET A 652 -20.24 0.24 12.43
C MET A 652 -19.41 -1.04 12.38
N ALA A 653 -19.85 -2.13 13.02
CA ALA A 653 -19.16 -3.42 13.00
C ALA A 653 -20.08 -4.59 13.39
N SER A 654 -19.64 -5.82 13.12
CA SER A 654 -20.35 -7.03 13.55
C SER A 654 -20.36 -7.16 15.08
N LYS A 655 -21.37 -7.85 15.62
CA LYS A 655 -21.64 -7.89 17.07
C LYS A 655 -20.41 -8.31 17.91
N PRO A 656 -19.65 -9.37 17.57
CA PRO A 656 -18.44 -9.73 18.31
C PRO A 656 -17.38 -8.63 18.34
N ILE A 657 -17.17 -7.92 17.22
CA ILE A 657 -16.19 -6.83 17.13
C ILE A 657 -16.61 -5.69 18.06
N ARG A 658 -17.89 -5.30 18.00
CA ARG A 658 -18.44 -4.25 18.89
C ARG A 658 -18.24 -4.61 20.35
N MET A 659 -18.58 -5.85 20.72
CA MET A 659 -18.43 -6.35 22.09
C MET A 659 -16.98 -6.31 22.59
N ALA A 660 -16.01 -6.68 21.74
CA ALA A 660 -14.60 -6.63 22.09
C ALA A 660 -14.11 -5.19 22.31
N ILE A 661 -14.51 -4.25 21.44
CA ILE A 661 -14.17 -2.84 21.58
C ILE A 661 -14.86 -2.23 22.81
N ASP A 662 -16.15 -2.51 23.01
CA ASP A 662 -16.92 -2.06 24.16
C ASP A 662 -16.30 -2.56 25.47
N ALA A 663 -15.78 -3.79 25.52
CA ALA A 663 -15.06 -4.30 26.69
C ALA A 663 -13.85 -3.42 27.06
N PHE A 664 -13.05 -3.02 26.07
CA PHE A 664 -11.93 -2.12 26.30
C PHE A 664 -12.38 -0.72 26.74
N LEU A 665 -13.39 -0.15 26.09
CA LEU A 665 -13.92 1.17 26.42
C LEU A 665 -14.52 1.22 27.83
N ASN A 666 -15.29 0.20 28.22
CA ASN A 666 -15.81 0.08 29.59
C ASN A 666 -14.67 0.00 30.62
N GLY A 667 -13.66 -0.82 30.35
CA GLY A 667 -12.51 -0.98 31.25
C GLY A 667 -11.73 0.32 31.43
N LEU A 668 -11.43 1.04 30.33
CA LEU A 668 -10.75 2.33 30.36
C LEU A 668 -11.57 3.39 31.11
N ASN A 669 -12.87 3.47 30.85
CA ASN A 669 -13.77 4.40 31.53
C ASN A 669 -13.83 4.15 33.05
N LYS A 670 -13.86 2.88 33.45
CA LYS A 670 -13.88 2.49 34.87
C LYS A 670 -12.56 2.81 35.57
N ARG A 671 -11.42 2.48 34.94
CA ARG A 671 -10.07 2.79 35.47
C ARG A 671 -9.89 4.30 35.70
N LYS A 672 -10.38 5.11 34.77
CA LYS A 672 -10.35 6.57 34.89
C LYS A 672 -11.20 7.07 36.07
N SER A 673 -12.42 6.56 36.20
CA SER A 673 -13.34 6.91 37.30
C SER A 673 -12.79 6.54 38.68
N ALA A 674 -11.97 5.48 38.77
CA ALA A 674 -11.28 5.11 40.00
C ALA A 674 -10.13 6.08 40.32
N SER A 675 -9.37 6.48 39.30
CA SER A 675 -8.22 7.41 39.44
C SER A 675 -8.65 8.81 39.90
N SER A 676 -9.79 9.32 39.41
CA SER A 676 -10.34 10.63 39.81
C SER A 676 -10.88 10.66 41.26
N LYS A 677 -11.35 9.53 41.77
CA LYS A 677 -11.79 9.38 43.17
C LYS A 677 -10.60 9.36 44.14
N THR A 678 -9.47 8.80 43.76
CA THR A 678 -8.25 8.84 44.60
C THR A 678 -7.60 10.22 44.68
N SER A 679 -7.68 11.04 43.61
CA SER A 679 -7.15 12.41 43.61
C SER A 679 -8.02 13.42 44.37
N SER A 680 -9.31 13.16 44.56
CA SER A 680 -10.21 14.03 45.33
C SER A 680 -10.14 13.79 46.84
N VAL A 681 -9.66 12.63 47.29
CA VAL A 681 -9.49 12.30 48.71
C VAL A 681 -8.16 12.84 49.28
N GLY A 682 -7.18 13.17 48.43
CA GLY A 682 -5.91 13.78 48.86
C GLY A 682 -5.93 15.31 49.04
N GLY A 683 -7.05 15.97 48.72
CA GLY A 683 -7.19 17.45 48.76
C GLY A 683 -7.93 18.01 49.98
N GLN A 684 -8.49 17.16 50.85
CA GLN A 684 -9.08 17.56 52.13
C GLN A 684 -8.23 17.01 53.27
N GLY A 685 -7.07 17.61 53.46
CA GLY A 685 -6.09 17.17 54.45
C GLY A 685 -4.83 18.03 54.45
N LYS A 686 -4.99 19.35 54.40
CA LYS A 686 -4.01 20.33 54.86
C LYS A 686 -4.73 21.47 55.57
#